data_AF-A0A2G0CHD4-F1
#
_entry.id   AF-A0A2G0CHD4-F1
#
_cell.length_a   1.000
_cell.length_b   1.000
_cell.length_c   1.000
_cell.angle_alpha   90.00
_cell.angle_beta   90.00
_cell.angle_gamma   90.00
#
_symmetry.space_group_name_H-M   'P 1'
#
loop_
_entity.id
_entity.type
_entity.pdbx_description
1 polymer ?
#
loop_
_entity_poly.entity_id
_entity_poly.type
_entity_poly.pdbx_seq_one_letter_code
_entity_poly.pdbx_strand_id
1 'polypeptide(L)'
;MQLRTFGIRHHGPGSARRLRDVLDRWQPDLILLEMPADSQPVLRQLTTRGMHPPLALVLYDAKDIERASFFPFARFSPEYQAIDWAGQHGVELRAIDLPARHFLAVREEEKFILFPTEEPDTPSRLPGKSRRELARQLRTDPLSVVAELAGYPDSESWWDATLERSNEGADATFEAILEVVTELRQTFPEASNDENEQREAYMRNEIRKALRESHERVAIVVGAWHGPAVADTPERKASTDKAILRGLPKVKVSQAWVPWSFPRLARSGGYGAGVTSPAWYATLFDFPAQAVDRWMAAAAQLLREAGFEGSPAMATEAAGLATTLATLRDHERPGIEELEAAVLTTLAAGQRERLELIHQRLTVGTEVGFVPPDVTTVPLLEDLRAEIKSTRMTKWWETAGQHYLKATKSDPRGGIDLRTPNDLRKSHLLHRLNLLDIHWAKLQPEGPDSLSSFKEVWLLEWQPEFSLLVIERGSYGNTVASAAAAYTLEKAAALTMVKPLAELTLRGLQAGLPEVVPALMKLLRARAAETTDVVALLSTLPALVQTSRYGDSRKTDTTALLLVIDELLPRLTAGLPAAATHIDDERGHQLVELIAAAHYHLAQLDNDSLDTLWIDGLTRTSTAGVHPAVEGHCLRLLTDRAVISGSTAADRFSRALSRSRGAQPVAEWIYGFLFGSGQLLLHHPPLFALIDEWVAGLEWEDFEQVVALLRRTFSDFSRYDRRKLMEMVEGDQSMDPPESPDAQPIAEQETLLADLLRWIA
;
A
#
# COMPACT_ATOMS: atom_id res chain seq x y z
N MET A 1 16.00 -50.47 14.86
CA MET A 1 15.68 -49.10 14.45
C MET A 1 14.27 -49.07 13.88
N GLN A 2 13.41 -48.21 14.41
CA GLN A 2 12.04 -47.99 13.97
C GLN A 2 11.98 -46.64 13.23
N LEU A 3 11.42 -46.63 12.02
CA LEU A 3 11.13 -45.41 11.28
C LEU A 3 9.64 -45.16 11.26
N ARG A 4 9.24 -43.91 11.50
CA ARG A 4 7.86 -43.47 11.31
C ARG A 4 7.85 -42.19 10.49
N THR A 5 7.00 -42.16 9.46
CA THR A 5 6.82 -41.01 8.58
C THR A 5 5.53 -40.31 8.94
N PHE A 6 5.61 -38.99 9.16
CA PHE A 6 4.50 -38.12 9.49
C PHE A 6 4.32 -37.12 8.35
N GLY A 7 3.29 -37.37 7.53
CA GLY A 7 2.86 -36.47 6.48
C GLY A 7 2.10 -35.28 7.07
N ILE A 8 2.64 -34.08 6.95
CA ILE A 8 2.05 -32.86 7.52
C ILE A 8 1.53 -31.92 6.43
N ARG A 9 0.58 -31.07 6.82
CA ARG A 9 0.30 -29.81 6.13
C ARG A 9 1.04 -28.69 6.87
N HIS A 10 1.72 -27.85 6.11
CA HIS A 10 2.39 -26.67 6.64
C HIS A 10 1.35 -25.78 7.31
N HIS A 11 1.68 -25.25 8.50
CA HIS A 11 0.77 -24.36 9.25
C HIS A 11 -0.61 -24.99 9.62
N GLY A 12 -0.70 -26.33 9.72
CA GLY A 12 -1.90 -27.03 10.18
C GLY A 12 -1.99 -27.13 11.72
N PRO A 13 -2.95 -26.48 12.40
CA PRO A 13 -3.02 -26.47 13.87
C PRO A 13 -3.36 -27.83 14.50
N GLY A 14 -4.15 -28.65 13.83
CA GLY A 14 -4.42 -30.05 14.20
C GLY A 14 -3.21 -30.94 13.92
N SER A 15 -2.58 -30.82 12.74
CA SER A 15 -1.33 -31.53 12.43
C SER A 15 -0.22 -31.22 13.44
N ALA A 16 -0.08 -29.96 13.86
CA ALA A 16 0.94 -29.52 14.80
C ALA A 16 0.74 -30.12 16.20
N ARG A 17 -0.51 -30.16 16.69
CA ARG A 17 -0.85 -30.80 17.97
C ARG A 17 -0.65 -32.31 17.92
N ARG A 18 -1.15 -32.97 16.88
CA ARG A 18 -0.98 -34.43 16.70
C ARG A 18 0.48 -34.84 16.61
N LEU A 19 1.29 -34.08 15.87
CA LEU A 19 2.72 -34.34 15.78
C LEU A 19 3.36 -34.26 17.17
N ARG A 20 3.08 -33.21 17.94
CA ARG A 20 3.59 -33.05 19.30
C ARG A 20 3.14 -34.20 20.21
N ASP A 21 1.86 -34.57 20.16
CA ASP A 21 1.30 -35.71 20.92
C ASP A 21 1.99 -37.05 20.58
N VAL A 22 2.38 -37.25 19.32
CA VAL A 22 3.12 -38.45 18.91
C VAL A 22 4.57 -38.38 19.37
N LEU A 23 5.23 -37.23 19.26
CA LEU A 23 6.61 -37.06 19.73
C LEU A 23 6.71 -37.27 21.24
N ASP A 24 5.77 -36.75 22.03
CA ASP A 24 5.73 -36.93 23.49
C ASP A 24 5.53 -38.40 23.90
N ARG A 25 4.66 -39.13 23.19
CA ARG A 25 4.36 -40.54 23.49
C ARG A 25 5.43 -41.51 22.97
N TRP A 26 5.91 -41.32 21.74
CA TRP A 26 6.83 -42.24 21.07
C TRP A 26 8.30 -41.90 21.31
N GLN A 27 8.62 -40.65 21.68
CA GLN A 27 9.96 -40.15 22.06
C GLN A 27 11.09 -40.54 21.08
N PRO A 28 11.07 -40.09 19.82
CA PRO A 28 12.17 -40.37 18.90
C PRO A 28 13.51 -39.85 19.42
N ASP A 29 14.61 -40.52 19.08
CA ASP A 29 15.98 -40.09 19.37
C ASP A 29 16.65 -39.35 18.19
N LEU A 30 15.95 -39.25 17.06
CA LEU A 30 16.28 -38.39 15.92
C LEU A 30 15.02 -37.93 15.18
N ILE A 31 14.98 -36.64 14.83
CA ILE A 31 13.95 -36.07 13.96
C ILE A 31 14.59 -35.64 12.64
N LEU A 32 14.05 -36.14 11.53
CA LEU A 32 14.39 -35.74 10.17
C LEU A 32 13.27 -34.84 9.65
N LEU A 33 13.56 -33.57 9.41
CA LEU A 33 12.57 -32.54 9.06
C LEU A 33 12.74 -32.07 7.62
N GLU A 34 11.64 -31.94 6.88
CA GLU A 34 11.59 -31.26 5.59
C GLU A 34 11.89 -29.77 5.74
N MET A 35 13.17 -29.46 5.69
CA MET A 35 13.72 -28.12 5.57
C MET A 35 14.94 -28.21 4.66
N PRO A 36 15.22 -27.19 3.81
CA PRO A 36 16.42 -27.21 2.98
C PRO A 36 17.66 -27.42 3.85
N ALA A 37 18.56 -28.33 3.49
CA ALA A 37 19.69 -28.67 4.36
C ALA A 37 20.60 -27.47 4.71
N ASP A 38 20.59 -26.43 3.87
CA ASP A 38 21.30 -25.16 4.11
C ASP A 38 20.78 -24.41 5.36
N SER A 39 19.54 -24.68 5.80
CA SER A 39 18.94 -24.07 7.00
C SER A 39 19.46 -24.63 8.32
N GLN A 40 20.07 -25.83 8.32
CA GLN A 40 20.49 -26.57 9.52
C GLN A 40 21.19 -25.70 10.58
N PRO A 41 22.14 -24.80 10.25
CA PRO A 41 22.88 -24.03 11.26
C PRO A 41 22.03 -23.02 12.04
N VAL A 42 20.87 -22.60 11.52
CA VAL A 42 20.01 -21.57 12.14
C VAL A 42 18.71 -22.12 12.72
N LEU A 43 18.31 -23.36 12.41
CA LEU A 43 17.04 -23.92 12.90
C LEU A 43 16.89 -23.85 14.42
N ARG A 44 17.96 -24.15 15.17
CA ARG A 44 17.93 -24.07 16.65
C ARG A 44 17.73 -22.66 17.19
N GLN A 45 18.05 -21.62 16.43
CA GLN A 45 17.86 -20.24 16.88
C GLN A 45 16.38 -19.95 17.11
N LEU A 46 15.49 -20.56 16.30
CA LEU A 46 14.04 -20.38 16.29
C LEU A 46 13.41 -20.49 17.69
N THR A 47 13.98 -21.31 18.56
CA THR A 47 13.44 -21.59 19.91
C THR A 47 14.40 -21.17 21.04
N THR A 48 15.65 -20.84 20.74
CA THR A 48 16.68 -20.57 21.77
C THR A 48 17.02 -19.09 21.97
N ARG A 49 16.55 -18.18 21.09
CA ARG A 49 16.93 -16.76 21.14
C ARG A 49 15.76 -15.80 21.43
N GLY A 50 14.68 -16.25 22.08
CA GLY A 50 13.56 -15.34 22.40
C GLY A 50 12.82 -14.79 21.17
N MET A 51 12.82 -15.57 20.09
CA MET A 51 12.06 -15.28 18.88
C MET A 51 10.59 -15.69 19.03
N HIS A 52 9.67 -14.90 18.47
CA HIS A 52 8.23 -15.15 18.54
C HIS A 52 7.61 -15.22 17.13
N PRO A 53 7.10 -16.39 16.69
CA PRO A 53 6.30 -16.50 15.46
C PRO A 53 5.08 -15.56 15.45
N PRO A 54 4.62 -15.08 14.27
CA PRO A 54 5.02 -15.52 12.93
C PRO A 54 6.37 -14.96 12.45
N LEU A 55 7.25 -15.85 11.99
CA LEU A 55 8.60 -15.52 11.50
C LEU A 55 8.85 -16.19 10.17
N ALA A 56 9.82 -15.73 9.38
CA ALA A 56 10.28 -16.47 8.22
C ALA A 56 11.79 -16.63 8.23
N LEU A 57 12.24 -17.83 7.85
CA LEU A 57 13.62 -18.05 7.45
C LEU A 57 13.74 -17.63 5.99
N VAL A 58 14.68 -16.74 5.71
CA VAL A 58 15.02 -16.31 4.35
C VAL A 58 16.31 -17.01 3.95
N LEU A 59 16.27 -17.80 2.88
CA LEU A 59 17.46 -18.33 2.21
C LEU A 59 17.65 -17.58 0.91
N TYR A 60 18.80 -16.93 0.73
CA TYR A 60 19.05 -16.05 -0.43
C TYR A 60 20.44 -16.23 -1.04
N ASP A 61 20.58 -15.92 -2.33
CA ASP A 61 21.89 -15.89 -2.98
C ASP A 61 22.74 -14.74 -2.39
N ALA A 62 23.90 -15.09 -1.84
CA ALA A 62 24.85 -14.14 -1.27
C ALA A 62 25.37 -13.10 -2.28
N LYS A 63 25.21 -13.36 -3.59
CA LYS A 63 25.58 -12.42 -4.67
C LYS A 63 24.40 -11.61 -5.20
N ASP A 64 23.16 -12.03 -4.95
CA ASP A 64 21.94 -11.47 -5.52
C ASP A 64 20.79 -11.64 -4.51
N ILE A 65 20.62 -10.64 -3.64
CA ILE A 65 19.68 -10.67 -2.50
C ILE A 65 18.22 -10.75 -2.95
N GLU A 66 17.92 -10.38 -4.20
CA GLU A 66 16.59 -10.51 -4.80
C GLU A 66 16.22 -11.98 -5.05
N ARG A 67 17.21 -12.88 -5.18
CA ARG A 67 16.99 -14.33 -5.25
C ARG A 67 16.87 -14.91 -3.86
N ALA A 68 15.64 -14.92 -3.34
CA ALA A 68 15.35 -15.44 -2.02
C ALA A 68 14.13 -16.37 -2.01
N SER A 69 14.16 -17.36 -1.12
CA SER A 69 13.02 -18.18 -0.76
C SER A 69 12.70 -17.99 0.71
N PHE A 70 11.42 -17.81 1.00
CA PHE A 70 10.90 -17.55 2.34
C PHE A 70 10.23 -18.82 2.87
N PHE A 71 10.63 -19.24 4.06
CA PHE A 71 10.06 -20.37 4.79
C PHE A 71 9.40 -19.83 6.05
N PRO A 72 8.10 -19.47 5.98
CA PRO A 72 7.41 -18.92 7.12
C PRO A 72 7.11 -20.00 8.17
N PHE A 73 7.04 -19.58 9.43
CA PHE A 73 6.70 -20.38 10.60
C PHE A 73 5.67 -19.61 11.42
N ALA A 74 4.67 -20.33 11.91
CA ALA A 74 3.75 -19.88 12.93
C ALA A 74 3.85 -20.81 14.16
N ARG A 75 3.30 -20.40 15.31
CA ARG A 75 3.23 -21.30 16.48
C ARG A 75 2.47 -22.60 16.16
N PHE A 76 1.51 -22.53 15.26
CA PHE A 76 0.72 -23.67 14.80
C PHE A 76 1.32 -24.40 13.58
N SER A 77 2.58 -24.13 13.23
CA SER A 77 3.33 -24.91 12.23
C SER A 77 3.83 -26.23 12.85
N PRO A 78 3.55 -27.40 12.25
CA PRO A 78 4.08 -28.67 12.75
C PRO A 78 5.62 -28.71 12.77
N GLU A 79 6.28 -28.05 11.82
CA GLU A 79 7.73 -27.91 11.74
C GLU A 79 8.27 -27.11 12.93
N TYR A 80 7.59 -26.01 13.28
CA TYR A 80 7.93 -25.23 14.47
C TYR A 80 7.79 -26.08 15.73
N GLN A 81 6.70 -26.85 15.85
CA GLN A 81 6.49 -27.76 16.98
C GLN A 81 7.55 -28.85 17.06
N ALA A 82 7.99 -29.42 15.94
CA ALA A 82 9.07 -30.40 15.91
C ALA A 82 10.41 -29.80 16.35
N ILE A 83 10.73 -28.58 15.91
CA ILE A 83 11.95 -27.85 16.31
C ILE A 83 11.92 -27.48 17.80
N ASP A 84 10.79 -26.99 18.30
CA ASP A 84 10.58 -26.66 19.71
C ASP A 84 10.70 -27.89 20.59
N TRP A 85 10.02 -28.98 20.23
CA TRP A 85 10.06 -30.24 20.96
C TRP A 85 11.47 -30.82 21.02
N ALA A 86 12.19 -30.85 19.89
CA ALA A 86 13.56 -31.34 19.81
C ALA A 86 14.50 -30.52 20.72
N GLY A 87 14.34 -29.20 20.74
CA GLY A 87 15.10 -28.30 21.61
C GLY A 87 14.84 -28.55 23.10
N GLN A 88 13.57 -28.75 23.48
CA GLN A 88 13.16 -29.00 24.87
C GLN A 88 13.65 -30.36 25.39
N HIS A 89 13.70 -31.38 24.53
CA HIS A 89 14.08 -32.75 24.92
C HIS A 89 15.55 -33.08 24.62
N GLY A 90 16.32 -32.15 24.04
CA GLY A 90 17.70 -32.38 23.66
C GLY A 90 17.88 -33.41 22.54
N VAL A 91 16.83 -33.65 21.74
CA VAL A 91 16.84 -34.60 20.63
C VAL A 91 17.47 -33.97 19.40
N GLU A 92 18.22 -34.76 18.64
CA GLU A 92 18.83 -34.28 17.41
C GLU A 92 17.76 -34.07 16.32
N LEU A 93 17.84 -32.92 15.64
CA LEU A 93 17.00 -32.59 14.49
C LEU A 93 17.87 -32.28 13.27
N ARG A 94 17.55 -32.90 12.13
CA ARG A 94 18.26 -32.72 10.86
C ARG A 94 17.32 -32.29 9.74
N ALA A 95 17.69 -31.23 9.04
CA ALA A 95 17.10 -30.78 7.80
C ALA A 95 17.47 -31.76 6.67
N ILE A 96 16.48 -32.38 6.03
CA ILE A 96 16.70 -33.44 5.03
C ILE A 96 16.27 -33.07 3.61
N ASP A 97 15.83 -31.85 3.35
CA ASP A 97 15.37 -31.46 2.01
C ASP A 97 16.49 -30.87 1.15
N LEU A 98 16.25 -30.80 -0.17
CA LEU A 98 17.19 -30.29 -1.16
C LEU A 98 17.75 -28.91 -0.73
N PRO A 99 19.09 -28.76 -0.68
CA PRO A 99 19.72 -27.49 -0.34
C PRO A 99 19.26 -26.33 -1.24
N ALA A 100 18.94 -25.18 -0.64
CA ALA A 100 18.48 -24.00 -1.36
C ALA A 100 19.44 -23.49 -2.42
N ARG A 101 20.74 -23.76 -2.26
CA ARG A 101 21.77 -23.46 -3.27
C ARG A 101 21.48 -24.05 -4.65
N HIS A 102 20.66 -25.10 -4.74
CA HIS A 102 20.31 -25.75 -5.99
C HIS A 102 19.15 -25.07 -6.69
N PHE A 103 18.01 -24.90 -6.03
CA PHE A 103 16.84 -24.27 -6.64
C PHE A 103 17.01 -22.76 -6.83
N LEU A 104 17.77 -22.06 -5.99
CA LEU A 104 18.12 -20.64 -6.20
C LEU A 104 19.09 -20.41 -7.38
N ALA A 105 19.73 -21.47 -7.88
CA ALA A 105 20.64 -21.39 -9.02
C ALA A 105 19.93 -21.50 -10.37
N VAL A 106 18.68 -21.99 -10.39
CA VAL A 106 17.88 -22.11 -11.61
C VAL A 106 17.30 -20.73 -11.95
N ARG A 107 17.54 -20.26 -13.18
CA ARG A 107 16.98 -18.98 -13.67
C ARG A 107 15.60 -19.22 -14.28
N GLU A 108 14.63 -18.36 -13.95
CA GLU A 108 13.28 -18.39 -14.55
C GLU A 108 13.26 -18.15 -16.08
N GLU A 109 14.39 -17.72 -16.68
CA GLU A 109 14.55 -17.44 -18.11
C GLU A 109 14.24 -18.65 -19.04
N GLU A 110 14.05 -19.87 -18.52
CA GLU A 110 13.88 -21.09 -19.32
C GLU A 110 12.43 -21.63 -19.48
N LYS A 111 11.38 -20.91 -19.04
CA LYS A 111 9.98 -21.40 -19.17
C LYS A 111 9.00 -20.46 -19.89
N PHE A 112 9.41 -19.80 -20.96
CA PHE A 112 8.47 -19.19 -21.92
C PHE A 112 8.51 -19.90 -23.27
N ILE A 113 7.66 -20.91 -23.45
CA ILE A 113 7.25 -21.36 -24.79
C ILE A 113 5.99 -20.57 -25.12
N LEU A 114 6.12 -19.55 -25.97
CA LEU A 114 5.04 -18.62 -26.30
C LEU A 114 3.88 -19.25 -27.10
N PHE A 115 4.08 -20.46 -27.66
CA PHE A 115 3.07 -21.22 -28.39
C PHE A 115 3.32 -22.74 -28.25
N PRO A 116 2.68 -23.45 -27.30
CA PRO A 116 2.69 -24.91 -27.32
C PRO A 116 1.85 -25.39 -28.50
N THR A 117 2.38 -26.30 -29.31
CA THR A 117 1.63 -27.00 -30.35
C THR A 117 0.49 -27.77 -29.68
N GLU A 118 -0.75 -27.38 -29.95
CA GLU A 118 -1.92 -27.97 -29.32
C GLU A 118 -2.18 -29.38 -29.87
N GLU A 119 -1.76 -30.40 -29.11
CA GLU A 119 -2.34 -31.74 -29.27
C GLU A 119 -3.84 -31.72 -28.92
N PRO A 120 -4.67 -32.53 -29.60
CA PRO A 120 -6.10 -32.62 -29.30
C PRO A 120 -6.32 -33.15 -27.88
N ASP A 121 -7.16 -32.43 -27.13
CA ASP A 121 -7.46 -32.75 -25.73
C ASP A 121 -8.35 -34.00 -25.65
N THR A 122 -7.93 -34.95 -24.84
CA THR A 122 -8.61 -36.24 -24.69
C THR A 122 -9.24 -36.34 -23.30
N PRO A 123 -10.33 -37.10 -23.14
CA PRO A 123 -10.94 -37.28 -21.83
C PRO A 123 -9.92 -37.90 -20.84
N SER A 124 -9.90 -37.37 -19.63
CA SER A 124 -9.07 -37.88 -18.54
C SER A 124 -9.67 -39.16 -17.93
N ARG A 125 -8.98 -39.71 -16.92
CA ARG A 125 -9.50 -40.82 -16.11
C ARG A 125 -10.65 -40.37 -15.20
N LEU A 126 -10.77 -39.06 -14.92
CA LEU A 126 -11.87 -38.49 -14.14
C LEU A 126 -13.01 -38.06 -15.09
N PRO A 127 -14.25 -38.51 -14.84
CA PRO A 127 -15.40 -38.09 -15.62
C PRO A 127 -15.55 -36.56 -15.63
N GLY A 128 -15.85 -35.99 -16.79
CA GLY A 128 -16.09 -34.55 -16.93
C GLY A 128 -14.83 -33.67 -16.97
N LYS A 129 -13.62 -34.25 -16.94
CA LYS A 129 -12.36 -33.51 -17.09
C LYS A 129 -11.52 -33.98 -18.26
N SER A 130 -10.86 -33.03 -18.91
CA SER A 130 -9.84 -33.31 -19.91
C SER A 130 -8.50 -33.71 -19.29
N ARG A 131 -7.65 -34.43 -20.02
CA ARG A 131 -6.30 -34.80 -19.52
C ARG A 131 -5.47 -33.57 -19.19
N ARG A 132 -5.59 -32.50 -19.97
CA ARG A 132 -4.88 -31.24 -19.70
C ARG A 132 -5.35 -30.58 -18.41
N GLU A 133 -6.65 -30.52 -18.19
CA GLU A 133 -7.23 -29.95 -16.97
C GLU A 133 -6.75 -30.69 -15.74
N LEU A 134 -6.80 -32.02 -15.78
CA LEU A 134 -6.32 -32.88 -14.70
C LEU A 134 -4.81 -32.73 -14.47
N ALA A 135 -3.99 -32.74 -15.54
CA ALA A 135 -2.55 -32.57 -15.40
C ALA A 135 -2.18 -31.21 -14.81
N ARG A 136 -2.90 -30.14 -15.18
CA ARG A 136 -2.70 -28.80 -14.58
C ARG A 136 -3.09 -28.78 -13.10
N GLN A 137 -4.23 -29.40 -12.75
CA GLN A 137 -4.68 -29.53 -11.37
C GLN A 137 -3.64 -30.28 -10.53
N LEU A 138 -3.22 -31.46 -10.96
CA LEU A 138 -2.23 -32.30 -10.29
C LEU A 138 -0.86 -31.62 -10.14
N ARG A 139 -0.41 -30.85 -11.15
CA ARG A 139 0.85 -30.10 -11.05
C ARG A 139 0.81 -28.96 -10.04
N THR A 140 -0.39 -28.44 -9.76
CA THR A 140 -0.57 -27.30 -8.85
C THR A 140 -0.81 -27.79 -7.43
N ASP A 141 -1.78 -28.69 -7.28
CA ASP A 141 -2.20 -29.26 -6.00
C ASP A 141 -2.85 -30.64 -6.23
N PRO A 142 -2.10 -31.74 -6.03
CA PRO A 142 -2.63 -33.09 -6.17
C PRO A 142 -3.78 -33.42 -5.21
N LEU A 143 -3.82 -32.83 -4.01
CA LEU A 143 -4.84 -33.12 -3.00
C LEU A 143 -6.20 -32.53 -3.38
N SER A 144 -6.23 -31.50 -4.24
CA SER A 144 -7.48 -30.93 -4.75
C SER A 144 -8.37 -31.95 -5.48
N VAL A 145 -7.79 -33.03 -6.03
CA VAL A 145 -8.56 -34.12 -6.64
C VAL A 145 -9.36 -34.88 -5.59
N VAL A 146 -8.77 -35.15 -4.41
CA VAL A 146 -9.46 -35.81 -3.30
C VAL A 146 -10.55 -34.90 -2.75
N ALA A 147 -10.24 -33.62 -2.59
CA ALA A 147 -11.20 -32.63 -2.13
C ALA A 147 -12.44 -32.56 -3.02
N GLU A 148 -12.25 -32.48 -4.34
CA GLU A 148 -13.34 -32.45 -5.31
C GLU A 148 -14.19 -33.73 -5.27
N LEU A 149 -13.56 -34.90 -5.19
CA LEU A 149 -14.27 -36.18 -5.04
C LEU A 149 -15.06 -36.26 -3.73
N ALA A 150 -14.57 -35.61 -2.68
CA ALA A 150 -15.24 -35.48 -1.39
C ALA A 150 -16.29 -34.35 -1.36
N GLY A 151 -16.47 -33.60 -2.45
CA GLY A 151 -17.46 -32.53 -2.56
C GLY A 151 -17.02 -31.16 -2.01
N TYR A 152 -15.72 -30.97 -1.79
CA TYR A 152 -15.13 -29.70 -1.33
C TYR A 152 -14.64 -28.84 -2.52
N PRO A 153 -14.67 -27.51 -2.37
CA PRO A 153 -14.24 -26.59 -3.42
C PRO A 153 -12.72 -26.63 -3.67
N ASP A 154 -11.93 -26.94 -2.64
CA ASP A 154 -10.48 -26.96 -2.67
C ASP A 154 -9.90 -27.86 -1.57
N SER A 155 -8.60 -28.18 -1.70
CA SER A 155 -7.88 -29.04 -0.77
C SER A 155 -7.76 -28.47 0.63
N GLU A 156 -7.74 -27.14 0.77
CA GLU A 156 -7.60 -26.48 2.07
C GLU A 156 -8.86 -26.67 2.90
N SER A 157 -10.05 -26.42 2.32
CA SER A 157 -11.33 -26.67 2.99
C SER A 157 -11.52 -28.16 3.32
N TRP A 158 -11.14 -29.06 2.41
CA TRP A 158 -11.18 -30.50 2.67
C TRP A 158 -10.25 -30.91 3.82
N TRP A 159 -9.00 -30.46 3.79
CA TRP A 159 -7.99 -30.78 4.81
C TRP A 159 -8.39 -30.20 6.17
N ASP A 160 -8.88 -28.97 6.20
CA ASP A 160 -9.36 -28.34 7.43
C ASP A 160 -10.50 -29.14 8.06
N ALA A 161 -11.52 -29.49 7.27
CA ALA A 161 -12.70 -30.21 7.74
C ALA A 161 -12.38 -31.65 8.20
N THR A 162 -11.56 -32.37 7.44
CA THR A 162 -11.30 -33.80 7.68
C THR A 162 -10.14 -34.06 8.62
N LEU A 163 -9.08 -33.24 8.56
CA LEU A 163 -7.84 -33.49 9.28
C LEU A 163 -7.63 -32.48 10.41
N GLU A 164 -7.82 -31.17 10.23
CA GLU A 164 -7.49 -30.22 11.31
C GLU A 164 -8.49 -30.23 12.47
N ARG A 165 -9.76 -30.53 12.18
CA ARG A 165 -10.88 -30.49 13.14
C ARG A 165 -11.18 -31.83 13.82
N SER A 166 -10.74 -32.95 13.25
CA SER A 166 -11.06 -34.31 13.70
C SER A 166 -10.52 -34.64 15.10
N ASN A 167 -11.27 -35.40 15.90
CA ASN A 167 -10.81 -35.93 17.20
C ASN A 167 -10.14 -37.30 17.12
N GLU A 168 -9.91 -37.82 15.92
CA GLU A 168 -9.22 -39.09 15.75
C GLU A 168 -7.80 -39.06 16.31
N GLY A 169 -7.35 -40.23 16.78
CA GLY A 169 -6.04 -40.40 17.38
C GLY A 169 -4.91 -40.12 16.38
N ALA A 170 -3.86 -39.45 16.86
CA ALA A 170 -2.80 -38.93 16.01
C ALA A 170 -2.15 -39.96 15.07
N ASP A 171 -1.90 -41.18 15.55
CA ASP A 171 -1.29 -42.24 14.74
C ASP A 171 -2.18 -42.64 13.55
N ALA A 172 -3.48 -42.86 13.79
CA ALA A 172 -4.44 -43.25 12.75
C ALA A 172 -4.58 -42.18 11.66
N THR A 173 -4.57 -40.89 12.05
CA THR A 173 -4.63 -39.78 11.09
C THR A 173 -3.41 -39.75 10.17
N PHE A 174 -2.19 -39.91 10.70
CA PHE A 174 -0.98 -39.91 9.87
C PHE A 174 -0.89 -41.15 8.96
N GLU A 175 -1.34 -42.31 9.44
CA GLU A 175 -1.46 -43.52 8.63
C GLU A 175 -2.44 -43.33 7.47
N ALA A 176 -3.64 -42.79 7.74
CA ALA A 176 -4.65 -42.51 6.72
C ALA A 176 -4.16 -41.50 5.66
N ILE A 177 -3.48 -40.42 6.08
CA ILE A 177 -2.86 -39.46 5.14
C ILE A 177 -1.85 -40.16 4.24
N LEU A 178 -0.99 -41.00 4.82
CA LEU A 178 0.03 -41.72 4.06
C LEU A 178 -0.61 -42.66 3.03
N GLU A 179 -1.69 -43.35 3.39
CA GLU A 179 -2.45 -44.22 2.49
C GLU A 179 -3.09 -43.43 1.33
N VAL A 180 -3.79 -42.33 1.63
CA VAL A 180 -4.45 -41.49 0.62
C VAL A 180 -3.43 -40.92 -0.38
N VAL A 181 -2.30 -40.39 0.11
CA VAL A 181 -1.26 -39.85 -0.76
C VAL A 181 -0.57 -40.97 -1.56
N THR A 182 -0.39 -42.15 -0.97
CA THR A 182 0.15 -43.31 -1.69
C THR A 182 -0.73 -43.69 -2.87
N GLU A 183 -2.05 -43.79 -2.65
CA GLU A 183 -3.02 -44.12 -3.68
C GLU A 183 -3.06 -43.05 -4.79
N LEU A 184 -3.03 -41.76 -4.42
CA LEU A 184 -2.95 -40.66 -5.38
C LEU A 184 -1.71 -40.75 -6.27
N ARG A 185 -0.54 -41.01 -5.68
CA ARG A 185 0.73 -41.12 -6.42
C ARG A 185 0.76 -42.34 -7.33
N GLN A 186 0.15 -43.46 -6.93
CA GLN A 186 0.05 -44.66 -7.77
C GLN A 186 -0.95 -44.45 -8.91
N THR A 187 -2.05 -43.74 -8.66
CA THR A 187 -3.08 -43.45 -9.65
C THR A 187 -2.60 -42.42 -10.67
N PHE A 188 -1.86 -41.40 -10.22
CA PHE A 188 -1.37 -40.28 -11.03
C PHE A 188 0.15 -40.05 -10.86
N PRO A 189 1.01 -40.93 -11.42
CA PRO A 189 2.47 -40.74 -11.36
C PRO A 189 2.95 -39.41 -11.95
N GLU A 190 2.23 -38.87 -12.93
CA GLU A 190 2.48 -37.58 -13.60
C GLU A 190 2.30 -36.34 -12.69
N ALA A 191 1.74 -36.52 -11.49
CA ALA A 191 1.61 -35.44 -10.51
C ALA A 191 2.97 -35.04 -9.90
N SER A 192 3.97 -35.92 -9.93
CA SER A 192 5.33 -35.60 -9.50
C SER A 192 6.13 -34.96 -10.64
N ASN A 193 6.90 -33.91 -10.33
CA ASN A 193 7.78 -33.22 -11.28
C ASN A 193 9.26 -33.47 -10.95
N ASP A 194 10.16 -33.06 -11.86
CA ASP A 194 11.62 -33.22 -11.69
C ASP A 194 12.15 -32.60 -10.39
N GLU A 195 11.53 -31.51 -9.91
CA GLU A 195 11.90 -30.86 -8.66
C GLU A 195 11.60 -31.75 -7.45
N ASN A 196 10.38 -32.32 -7.39
CA ASN A 196 10.00 -33.27 -6.35
C ASN A 196 10.89 -34.51 -6.40
N GLU A 197 11.23 -35.02 -7.58
CA GLU A 197 12.16 -36.16 -7.69
C GLU A 197 13.55 -35.85 -7.13
N GLN A 198 14.07 -34.64 -7.38
CA GLN A 198 15.35 -34.17 -6.81
C GLN A 198 15.28 -34.03 -5.29
N ARG A 199 14.21 -33.43 -4.77
CA ARG A 199 13.95 -33.27 -3.33
C ARG A 199 13.88 -34.62 -2.63
N GLU A 200 13.04 -35.52 -3.14
CA GLU A 200 12.85 -36.87 -2.59
C GLU A 200 14.15 -37.71 -2.68
N ALA A 201 14.92 -37.59 -3.76
CA ALA A 201 16.23 -38.27 -3.88
C ALA A 201 17.23 -37.79 -2.83
N TYR A 202 17.22 -36.49 -2.50
CA TYR A 202 18.04 -35.93 -1.44
C TYR A 202 17.57 -36.42 -0.05
N MET A 203 16.27 -36.34 0.24
CA MET A 203 15.68 -36.85 1.49
C MET A 203 16.03 -38.31 1.74
N ARG A 204 15.87 -39.20 0.75
CA ARG A 204 16.25 -40.61 0.86
C ARG A 204 17.73 -40.81 1.15
N ASN A 205 18.61 -39.97 0.62
CA ASN A 205 20.04 -40.05 0.92
C ASN A 205 20.36 -39.67 2.36
N GLU A 206 19.71 -38.64 2.92
CA GLU A 206 19.88 -38.28 4.33
C GLU A 206 19.29 -39.35 5.26
N ILE A 207 18.13 -39.91 4.93
CA ILE A 207 17.54 -41.04 5.66
C ILE A 207 18.51 -42.23 5.67
N ARG A 208 19.11 -42.61 4.52
CA ARG A 208 20.12 -43.69 4.48
C ARG A 208 21.39 -43.39 5.28
N LYS A 209 21.73 -42.14 5.56
CA LYS A 209 22.82 -41.80 6.50
C LYS A 209 22.38 -42.08 7.92
N ALA A 210 21.20 -41.60 8.32
CA ALA A 210 20.62 -41.88 9.63
C ALA A 210 20.46 -43.39 9.90
N LEU A 211 20.06 -44.18 8.90
CA LEU A 211 19.97 -45.64 8.99
C LEU A 211 21.29 -46.34 9.37
N ARG A 212 22.44 -45.73 9.08
CA ARG A 212 23.77 -46.30 9.35
C ARG A 212 24.31 -45.91 10.73
N GLU A 213 23.62 -45.03 11.43
CA GLU A 213 23.97 -44.53 12.75
C GLU A 213 23.22 -45.30 13.85
N SER A 214 23.59 -45.07 15.11
CA SER A 214 23.06 -45.82 16.26
C SER A 214 21.80 -45.19 16.86
N HIS A 215 20.79 -44.91 16.03
CA HIS A 215 19.47 -44.42 16.47
C HIS A 215 18.45 -45.57 16.55
N GLU A 216 17.62 -45.56 17.59
CA GLU A 216 16.59 -46.56 17.80
C GLU A 216 15.25 -46.15 17.19
N ARG A 217 14.88 -44.87 17.24
CA ARG A 217 13.56 -44.33 16.87
C ARG A 217 13.68 -43.03 16.07
N VAL A 218 13.48 -43.12 14.76
CA VAL A 218 13.64 -41.97 13.86
C VAL A 218 12.27 -41.50 13.35
N ALA A 219 11.93 -40.25 13.67
CA ALA A 219 10.76 -39.57 13.12
C ALA A 219 11.14 -38.85 11.83
N ILE A 220 10.37 -39.07 10.75
CA ILE A 220 10.48 -38.35 9.49
C ILE A 220 9.27 -37.43 9.36
N VAL A 221 9.47 -36.12 9.42
CA VAL A 221 8.41 -35.10 9.32
C VAL A 221 8.54 -34.39 7.98
N VAL A 222 7.61 -34.66 7.08
CA VAL A 222 7.62 -34.16 5.69
C VAL A 222 6.22 -33.72 5.29
N GLY A 223 6.11 -32.79 4.34
CA GLY A 223 4.88 -32.48 3.64
C GLY A 223 4.22 -33.76 3.14
N ALA A 224 2.90 -33.86 3.30
CA ALA A 224 2.15 -35.10 3.08
C ALA A 224 2.47 -35.78 1.74
N TRP A 225 2.65 -34.98 0.68
CA TRP A 225 3.00 -35.46 -0.67
C TRP A 225 4.30 -36.27 -0.73
N HIS A 226 5.31 -35.92 0.07
CA HIS A 226 6.61 -36.58 0.09
C HIS A 226 6.63 -37.84 0.98
N GLY A 227 5.63 -38.00 1.85
CA GLY A 227 5.51 -39.11 2.81
C GLY A 227 5.78 -40.49 2.21
N PRO A 228 5.04 -40.92 1.17
CA PRO A 228 5.25 -42.23 0.55
C PRO A 228 6.66 -42.39 -0.05
N ALA A 229 7.19 -41.33 -0.68
CA ALA A 229 8.48 -41.37 -1.34
C ALA A 229 9.68 -41.54 -0.39
N VAL A 230 9.52 -41.13 0.87
CA VAL A 230 10.52 -41.31 1.93
C VAL A 230 10.27 -42.55 2.78
N ALA A 231 9.01 -42.99 2.94
CA ALA A 231 8.67 -44.25 3.60
C ALA A 231 9.32 -45.45 2.88
N ASP A 232 9.32 -45.44 1.54
CA ASP A 232 9.88 -46.50 0.69
C ASP A 232 11.41 -46.42 0.51
N THR A 233 12.11 -45.63 1.34
CA THR A 233 13.58 -45.47 1.24
C THR A 233 14.35 -46.80 1.13
N PRO A 234 14.02 -47.85 1.91
CA PRO A 234 14.71 -49.15 1.83
C PRO A 234 14.57 -49.86 0.47
N GLU A 235 13.51 -49.60 -0.27
CA GLU A 235 13.19 -50.27 -1.54
C GLU A 235 13.85 -49.58 -2.75
N ARG A 236 14.22 -48.30 -2.60
CA ARG A 236 14.83 -47.50 -3.66
C ARG A 236 16.35 -47.66 -3.70
N LYS A 237 16.89 -47.89 -4.91
CA LYS A 237 18.34 -48.02 -5.14
C LYS A 237 19.07 -46.69 -4.95
N ALA A 238 20.07 -46.67 -4.07
CA ALA A 238 20.91 -45.48 -3.85
C ALA A 238 21.66 -44.98 -5.10
N SER A 239 21.92 -45.85 -6.09
CA SER A 239 22.53 -45.45 -7.36
C SER A 239 21.62 -44.55 -8.20
N THR A 240 20.31 -44.74 -8.13
CA THR A 240 19.31 -43.94 -8.87
C THR A 240 19.26 -42.52 -8.31
N ASP A 241 19.13 -42.38 -6.98
CA ASP A 241 19.11 -41.07 -6.33
C ASP A 241 20.42 -40.30 -6.55
N LYS A 242 21.57 -40.98 -6.55
CA LYS A 242 22.86 -40.37 -6.89
C LYS A 242 22.93 -39.86 -8.33
N ALA A 243 22.24 -40.51 -9.27
CA ALA A 243 22.21 -40.06 -10.66
C ALA A 243 21.35 -38.79 -10.81
N ILE A 244 20.22 -38.70 -10.11
CA ILE A 244 19.32 -37.53 -10.11
C ILE A 244 20.04 -36.29 -9.55
N LEU A 245 20.76 -36.44 -8.44
CA LEU A 245 21.43 -35.31 -7.78
C LEU A 245 22.75 -34.88 -8.43
N ARG A 246 23.21 -35.60 -9.46
CA ARG A 246 24.51 -35.36 -10.08
C ARG A 246 24.43 -34.15 -11.01
N GLY A 247 25.32 -33.19 -10.80
CA GLY A 247 25.50 -32.06 -11.73
C GLY A 247 24.52 -30.89 -11.52
N LEU A 248 23.75 -30.89 -10.44
CA LEU A 248 22.85 -29.78 -10.12
C LEU A 248 23.63 -28.45 -9.95
N PRO A 249 23.11 -27.33 -10.51
CA PRO A 249 23.74 -26.01 -10.39
C PRO A 249 23.78 -25.56 -8.93
N LYS A 250 24.71 -24.65 -8.59
CA LYS A 250 24.94 -24.21 -7.20
C LYS A 250 25.25 -22.72 -7.12
N VAL A 251 24.62 -22.04 -6.17
CA VAL A 251 24.97 -20.68 -5.72
C VAL A 251 25.46 -20.68 -4.27
N LYS A 252 26.03 -19.56 -3.80
CA LYS A 252 26.39 -19.40 -2.39
C LYS A 252 25.17 -18.86 -1.64
N VAL A 253 24.63 -19.62 -0.69
CA VAL A 253 23.45 -19.21 0.08
C VAL A 253 23.85 -18.54 1.39
N SER A 254 23.13 -17.48 1.73
CA SER A 254 23.11 -16.85 3.05
C SER A 254 21.71 -17.00 3.66
N GLN A 255 21.62 -16.79 4.97
CA GLN A 255 20.42 -17.09 5.75
C GLN A 255 20.14 -15.97 6.77
N ALA A 256 18.87 -15.59 6.92
CA ALA A 256 18.43 -14.60 7.90
C ALA A 256 17.04 -14.92 8.45
N TRP A 257 16.78 -14.58 9.70
CA TRP A 257 15.44 -14.58 10.28
C TRP A 257 14.83 -13.20 10.11
N VAL A 258 13.58 -13.16 9.67
CA VAL A 258 12.82 -11.90 9.55
C VAL A 258 11.47 -12.03 10.26
N PRO A 259 10.98 -10.94 10.89
CA PRO A 259 9.59 -10.86 11.30
C PRO A 259 8.67 -11.16 10.13
N TRP A 260 7.63 -11.92 10.40
CA TRP A 260 6.57 -12.19 9.45
C TRP A 260 5.24 -11.72 10.02
N SER A 261 4.18 -11.77 9.23
CA SER A 261 2.86 -11.33 9.67
C SER A 261 1.78 -12.27 9.18
N PHE A 262 0.65 -12.27 9.88
CA PHE A 262 -0.54 -13.04 9.48
C PHE A 262 -1.06 -12.64 8.08
N PRO A 263 -1.17 -11.35 7.72
CA PRO A 263 -1.56 -10.97 6.36
C PRO A 263 -0.61 -11.54 5.28
N ARG A 264 0.70 -11.66 5.58
CA ARG A 264 1.65 -12.28 4.66
C ARG A 264 1.54 -13.79 4.62
N LEU A 265 1.28 -14.47 5.75
CA LEU A 265 0.95 -15.90 5.74
C LEU A 265 -0.27 -16.19 4.84
N ALA A 266 -1.27 -15.31 4.88
CA ALA A 266 -2.47 -15.42 4.05
C ALA A 266 -2.23 -15.10 2.56
N ARG A 267 -1.24 -14.26 2.24
CA ARG A 267 -0.96 -13.80 0.87
C ARG A 267 0.21 -14.50 0.17
N SER A 268 1.11 -15.18 0.89
CA SER A 268 2.35 -15.69 0.30
C SER A 268 2.14 -16.95 -0.54
N GLY A 269 1.57 -16.77 -1.73
CA GLY A 269 1.43 -17.76 -2.81
C GLY A 269 2.73 -18.00 -3.59
N GLY A 270 3.84 -18.24 -2.89
CA GLY A 270 5.10 -18.76 -3.47
C GLY A 270 5.47 -20.15 -2.92
N TYR A 271 4.89 -20.52 -1.77
CA TYR A 271 4.92 -21.85 -1.22
C TYR A 271 3.45 -22.31 -1.23
N GLY A 272 3.12 -23.34 -2.02
CA GLY A 272 1.75 -23.78 -2.30
C GLY A 272 0.99 -24.40 -1.12
N ALA A 273 1.23 -23.92 0.10
CA ALA A 273 0.62 -24.39 1.36
C ALA A 273 0.28 -23.23 2.32
N GLY A 274 -0.01 -22.04 1.78
CA GLY A 274 -0.34 -20.85 2.57
C GLY A 274 -1.67 -21.00 3.31
N VAL A 275 -1.74 -20.49 4.54
CA VAL A 275 -2.97 -20.53 5.36
C VAL A 275 -3.81 -19.30 5.10
N THR A 276 -5.04 -19.50 4.65
CA THR A 276 -6.01 -18.41 4.36
C THR A 276 -6.55 -17.72 5.62
N SER A 277 -6.54 -18.42 6.76
CA SER A 277 -7.15 -17.96 8.02
C SER A 277 -6.20 -18.06 9.24
N PRO A 278 -5.04 -17.37 9.22
CA PRO A 278 -3.98 -17.57 10.21
C PRO A 278 -4.37 -17.18 11.64
N ALA A 279 -5.16 -16.12 11.85
CA ALA A 279 -5.63 -15.74 13.19
C ALA A 279 -6.66 -16.73 13.75
N TRP A 280 -7.53 -17.26 12.90
CA TRP A 280 -8.43 -18.36 13.27
C TRP A 280 -7.64 -19.60 13.69
N TYR A 281 -6.63 -20.00 12.91
CA TYR A 281 -5.80 -21.15 13.25
C TYR A 281 -4.96 -20.96 14.50
N ALA A 282 -4.46 -19.75 14.76
CA ALA A 282 -3.82 -19.43 16.04
C ALA A 282 -4.78 -19.66 17.22
N THR A 283 -6.02 -19.19 17.09
CA THR A 283 -7.07 -19.37 18.11
C THR A 283 -7.41 -20.85 18.29
N LEU A 284 -7.55 -21.60 17.19
CA LEU A 284 -7.84 -23.03 17.19
C LEU A 284 -6.71 -23.84 17.82
N PHE A 285 -5.46 -23.45 17.60
CA PHE A 285 -4.29 -24.10 18.19
C PHE A 285 -4.18 -23.84 19.70
N ASP A 286 -4.34 -22.58 20.12
CA ASP A 286 -4.18 -22.18 21.52
C ASP A 286 -5.36 -22.60 22.41
N PHE A 287 -6.59 -22.59 21.86
CA PHE A 287 -7.82 -22.85 22.61
C PHE A 287 -8.75 -23.83 21.88
N PRO A 288 -8.32 -25.06 21.59
CA PRO A 288 -9.05 -25.96 20.69
C PRO A 288 -10.46 -26.34 21.15
N ALA A 289 -10.72 -26.33 22.46
CA ALA A 289 -12.04 -26.63 23.00
C ALA A 289 -12.97 -25.40 23.03
N GLN A 290 -12.42 -24.18 23.08
CA GLN A 290 -13.19 -22.92 23.18
C GLN A 290 -13.01 -22.02 21.96
N ALA A 291 -12.42 -22.51 20.86
CA ALA A 291 -12.05 -21.69 19.72
C ALA A 291 -13.26 -20.98 19.10
N VAL A 292 -14.36 -21.73 18.91
CA VAL A 292 -15.64 -21.22 18.40
C VAL A 292 -16.18 -20.12 19.32
N ASP A 293 -16.31 -20.40 20.62
CA ASP A 293 -16.88 -19.45 21.58
C ASP A 293 -16.03 -18.18 21.70
N ARG A 294 -14.70 -18.32 21.74
CA ARG A 294 -13.76 -17.19 21.80
C ARG A 294 -13.83 -16.32 20.56
N TRP A 295 -13.87 -16.95 19.39
CA TRP A 295 -13.95 -16.22 18.13
C TRP A 295 -15.29 -15.49 17.98
N MET A 296 -16.40 -16.12 18.36
CA MET A 296 -17.74 -15.49 18.36
C MET A 296 -17.83 -14.33 19.35
N ALA A 297 -17.28 -14.49 20.55
CA ALA A 297 -17.23 -13.42 21.54
C ALA A 297 -16.36 -12.24 21.06
N ALA A 298 -15.21 -12.53 20.43
CA ALA A 298 -14.34 -11.51 19.84
C ALA A 298 -15.00 -10.79 18.66
N ALA A 299 -15.75 -11.50 17.80
CA ALA A 299 -16.50 -10.91 16.70
C ALA A 299 -17.57 -9.94 17.21
N ALA A 300 -18.33 -10.34 18.23
CA ALA A 300 -19.31 -9.46 18.87
C ALA A 300 -18.66 -8.24 19.53
N GLN A 301 -17.50 -8.41 20.16
CA GLN A 301 -16.75 -7.29 20.75
C GLN A 301 -16.24 -6.32 19.69
N LEU A 302 -15.64 -6.82 18.61
CA LEU A 302 -15.15 -6.01 17.50
C LEU A 302 -16.25 -5.16 16.89
N LEU A 303 -17.44 -5.73 16.69
CA LEU A 303 -18.60 -4.97 16.20
C LEU A 303 -19.03 -3.87 17.17
N ARG A 304 -19.05 -4.13 18.48
CA ARG A 304 -19.35 -3.11 19.50
C ARG A 304 -18.34 -1.96 19.47
N GLU A 305 -17.05 -2.27 19.34
CA GLU A 305 -15.99 -1.26 19.23
C GLU A 305 -16.13 -0.41 17.96
N ALA A 306 -16.63 -0.99 16.88
CA ALA A 306 -16.96 -0.28 15.64
C ALA A 306 -18.33 0.45 15.68
N GLY A 307 -19.03 0.46 16.83
CA GLY A 307 -20.30 1.15 17.02
C GLY A 307 -21.55 0.38 16.58
N PHE A 308 -21.43 -0.92 16.30
CA PHE A 308 -22.55 -1.79 15.96
C PHE A 308 -23.08 -2.59 17.17
N GLU A 309 -24.29 -3.13 17.04
CA GLU A 309 -24.81 -4.10 18.02
C GLU A 309 -24.03 -5.43 17.94
N GLY A 310 -23.77 -6.02 19.10
CA GLY A 310 -23.09 -7.31 19.21
C GLY A 310 -23.25 -7.83 20.62
N SER A 311 -24.44 -8.29 21.00
CA SER A 311 -24.68 -8.75 22.38
C SER A 311 -24.08 -10.15 22.61
N PRO A 312 -23.78 -10.53 23.87
CA PRO A 312 -23.40 -11.90 24.20
C PRO A 312 -24.44 -12.95 23.79
N ALA A 313 -25.74 -12.58 23.79
CA ALA A 313 -26.80 -13.45 23.30
C ALA A 313 -26.65 -13.72 21.79
N MET A 314 -26.38 -12.69 20.98
CA MET A 314 -26.13 -12.87 19.54
C MET A 314 -24.89 -13.72 19.28
N ALA A 315 -23.82 -13.56 20.06
CA ALA A 315 -22.63 -14.41 19.94
C ALA A 315 -22.93 -15.88 20.26
N THR A 316 -23.78 -16.13 21.26
CA THR A 316 -24.21 -17.49 21.64
C THR A 316 -25.06 -18.13 20.55
N GLU A 317 -26.02 -17.38 19.99
CA GLU A 317 -26.82 -17.84 18.84
C GLU A 317 -25.94 -18.09 17.61
N ALA A 318 -24.95 -17.24 17.34
CA ALA A 318 -24.00 -17.42 16.26
C ALA A 318 -23.17 -18.71 16.42
N ALA A 319 -22.69 -18.99 17.64
CA ALA A 319 -22.00 -20.23 17.94
C ALA A 319 -22.90 -21.46 17.71
N GLY A 320 -24.14 -21.42 18.20
CA GLY A 320 -25.13 -22.49 18.00
C GLY A 320 -25.49 -22.71 16.52
N LEU A 321 -25.61 -21.64 15.74
CA LEU A 321 -25.82 -21.71 14.30
C LEU A 321 -24.61 -22.30 13.58
N ALA A 322 -23.39 -21.91 13.95
CA ALA A 322 -22.17 -22.49 13.37
C ALA A 322 -22.08 -24.00 13.64
N THR A 323 -22.41 -24.46 14.86
CA THR A 323 -22.53 -25.88 15.20
C THR A 323 -23.60 -26.58 14.36
N THR A 324 -24.76 -25.96 14.19
CA THR A 324 -25.85 -26.53 13.37
C THR A 324 -25.42 -26.66 11.90
N LEU A 325 -24.76 -25.65 11.35
CA LEU A 325 -24.21 -25.69 9.99
C LEU A 325 -23.15 -26.78 9.82
N ALA A 326 -22.25 -26.93 10.80
CA ALA A 326 -21.27 -28.01 10.80
C ALA A 326 -21.95 -29.38 10.78
N THR A 327 -22.96 -29.61 11.64
CA THR A 327 -23.72 -30.87 11.66
C THR A 327 -24.45 -31.14 10.34
N LEU A 328 -25.07 -30.12 9.72
CA LEU A 328 -25.74 -30.27 8.43
C LEU A 328 -24.78 -30.62 7.29
N ARG A 329 -23.50 -30.27 7.43
CA ARG A 329 -22.42 -30.56 6.48
C ARG A 329 -21.62 -31.82 6.86
N ASP A 330 -22.07 -32.56 7.87
CA ASP A 330 -21.39 -33.75 8.39
C ASP A 330 -19.96 -33.47 8.90
N HIS A 331 -19.71 -32.25 9.38
CA HIS A 331 -18.45 -31.86 10.02
C HIS A 331 -18.53 -32.09 11.54
N GLU A 332 -17.48 -32.68 12.12
CA GLU A 332 -17.39 -32.89 13.58
C GLU A 332 -17.43 -31.57 14.38
N ARG A 333 -16.84 -30.50 13.81
CA ARG A 333 -16.73 -29.19 14.44
C ARG A 333 -16.86 -28.07 13.42
N PRO A 334 -17.37 -26.88 13.83
CA PRO A 334 -17.34 -25.70 12.97
C PRO A 334 -15.90 -25.29 12.67
N GLY A 335 -15.66 -24.87 11.43
CA GLY A 335 -14.50 -24.06 11.10
C GLY A 335 -14.92 -22.74 10.50
N ILE A 336 -13.99 -22.12 9.78
CA ILE A 336 -14.13 -20.69 9.46
C ILE A 336 -15.33 -20.39 8.55
N GLU A 337 -15.63 -21.27 7.59
CA GLU A 337 -16.78 -21.10 6.71
C GLU A 337 -18.12 -21.14 7.48
N GLU A 338 -18.26 -22.06 8.44
CA GLU A 338 -19.45 -22.13 9.28
C GLU A 338 -19.56 -20.92 10.21
N LEU A 339 -18.43 -20.48 10.77
CA LEU A 339 -18.36 -19.33 11.66
C LEU A 339 -18.74 -18.03 10.93
N GLU A 340 -18.17 -17.79 9.75
CA GLU A 340 -18.44 -16.60 8.95
C GLU A 340 -19.87 -16.60 8.40
N ALA A 341 -20.41 -17.75 7.98
CA ALA A 341 -21.81 -17.88 7.57
C ALA A 341 -22.78 -17.61 8.74
N ALA A 342 -22.47 -18.13 9.93
CA ALA A 342 -23.27 -17.89 11.12
C ALA A 342 -23.23 -16.42 11.54
N VAL A 343 -22.04 -15.79 11.55
CA VAL A 343 -21.86 -14.37 11.83
C VAL A 343 -22.59 -13.50 10.81
N LEU A 344 -22.51 -13.83 9.52
CA LEU A 344 -23.19 -13.06 8.47
C LEU A 344 -24.69 -12.94 8.79
N THR A 345 -25.30 -14.04 9.21
CA THR A 345 -26.74 -14.12 9.48
C THR A 345 -27.13 -13.46 10.82
N THR A 346 -26.28 -13.57 11.83
CA THR A 346 -26.58 -13.17 13.20
C THR A 346 -25.98 -11.80 13.54
N LEU A 347 -24.67 -11.76 13.82
CA LEU A 347 -23.93 -10.58 14.28
C LEU A 347 -23.83 -9.48 13.21
N ALA A 348 -23.63 -9.86 11.95
CA ALA A 348 -23.52 -8.90 10.84
C ALA A 348 -24.88 -8.51 10.24
N ALA A 349 -25.99 -9.15 10.66
CA ALA A 349 -27.35 -8.87 10.18
C ALA A 349 -27.48 -8.80 8.64
N GLY A 350 -26.79 -9.71 7.94
CA GLY A 350 -26.75 -9.81 6.48
C GLY A 350 -25.82 -8.83 5.77
N GLN A 351 -25.11 -7.94 6.49
CA GLN A 351 -24.25 -6.91 5.91
C GLN A 351 -22.83 -7.46 5.69
N ARG A 352 -22.41 -7.54 4.42
CA ARG A 352 -21.10 -8.10 4.05
C ARG A 352 -19.93 -7.24 4.52
N GLU A 353 -20.12 -5.94 4.64
CA GLU A 353 -19.11 -4.99 5.10
C GLU A 353 -18.71 -5.25 6.56
N ARG A 354 -19.68 -5.66 7.39
CA ARG A 354 -19.42 -6.04 8.79
C ARG A 354 -18.70 -7.38 8.87
N LEU A 355 -19.08 -8.33 8.02
CA LEU A 355 -18.36 -9.60 7.91
C LEU A 355 -16.92 -9.38 7.46
N GLU A 356 -16.69 -8.50 6.48
CA GLU A 356 -15.35 -8.18 5.98
C GLU A 356 -14.45 -7.59 7.08
N LEU A 357 -15.00 -6.71 7.93
CA LEU A 357 -14.27 -6.20 9.11
C LEU A 357 -13.85 -7.34 10.06
N ILE A 358 -14.76 -8.28 10.34
CA ILE A 358 -14.49 -9.45 11.17
C ILE A 358 -13.45 -10.35 10.51
N HIS A 359 -13.58 -10.61 9.21
CA HIS A 359 -12.66 -11.42 8.42
C HIS A 359 -11.24 -10.85 8.50
N GLN A 360 -11.07 -9.55 8.21
CA GLN A 360 -9.75 -8.91 8.24
C GLN A 360 -9.10 -8.95 9.63
N ARG A 361 -9.87 -8.77 10.70
CA ARG A 361 -9.34 -8.65 12.07
C ARG A 361 -9.20 -9.97 12.81
N LEU A 362 -10.09 -10.93 12.60
CA LEU A 362 -10.17 -12.18 13.37
C LEU A 362 -9.92 -13.44 12.54
N THR A 363 -10.15 -13.41 11.23
CA THR A 363 -9.85 -14.55 10.35
C THR A 363 -8.41 -14.46 9.85
N VAL A 364 -8.04 -13.31 9.27
CA VAL A 364 -6.66 -13.02 8.84
C VAL A 364 -5.84 -12.50 10.02
N GLY A 365 -6.27 -11.41 10.64
CA GLY A 365 -5.57 -10.78 11.77
C GLY A 365 -4.34 -9.97 11.35
N THR A 366 -3.77 -9.24 12.32
CA THR A 366 -2.70 -8.25 12.09
C THR A 366 -1.44 -8.55 12.90
N GLU A 367 -1.30 -9.78 13.41
CA GLU A 367 -0.16 -10.15 14.25
C GLU A 367 1.14 -10.15 13.44
N VAL A 368 2.20 -9.63 14.06
CA VAL A 368 3.56 -9.57 13.51
C VAL A 368 4.48 -10.24 14.52
N GLY A 369 5.31 -11.16 14.07
CA GLY A 369 6.27 -11.83 14.94
C GLY A 369 7.46 -10.95 15.30
N PHE A 370 8.33 -11.48 16.15
CA PHE A 370 9.43 -10.74 16.73
C PHE A 370 10.76 -11.48 16.57
N VAL A 371 11.75 -10.78 16.00
CA VAL A 371 13.15 -11.21 15.92
C VAL A 371 13.99 -10.22 16.74
N PRO A 372 14.74 -10.67 17.76
CA PRO A 372 15.62 -9.79 18.50
C PRO A 372 16.75 -9.23 17.62
N PRO A 373 17.24 -8.00 17.88
CA PRO A 373 18.23 -7.32 17.04
C PRO A 373 19.58 -8.02 16.87
N ASP A 374 19.96 -8.92 17.79
CA ASP A 374 21.22 -9.65 17.81
C ASP A 374 21.17 -11.02 17.11
N VAL A 375 19.98 -11.46 16.67
CA VAL A 375 19.79 -12.78 16.06
C VAL A 375 20.27 -12.82 14.61
N THR A 376 19.83 -11.88 13.78
CA THR A 376 20.23 -11.79 12.37
C THR A 376 20.13 -10.36 11.84
N THR A 377 21.02 -9.99 10.92
CA THR A 377 20.84 -8.78 10.11
C THR A 377 19.76 -9.04 9.07
N VAL A 378 18.70 -8.24 9.08
CA VAL A 378 17.63 -8.31 8.07
C VAL A 378 18.21 -7.91 6.71
N PRO A 379 17.97 -8.64 5.60
CA PRO A 379 18.47 -8.28 4.27
C PRO A 379 18.19 -6.83 3.87
N LEU A 380 16.98 -6.33 4.19
CA LEU A 380 16.60 -4.93 3.97
C LEU A 380 17.51 -3.93 4.71
N LEU A 381 17.95 -4.26 5.93
CA LEU A 381 18.87 -3.41 6.68
C LEU A 381 20.27 -3.42 6.07
N GLU A 382 20.73 -4.55 5.53
CA GLU A 382 22.00 -4.64 4.79
C GLU A 382 21.95 -3.81 3.51
N ASP A 383 20.87 -3.93 2.74
CA ASP A 383 20.62 -3.15 1.53
C ASP A 383 20.55 -1.64 1.83
N LEU A 384 19.79 -1.24 2.86
CA LEU A 384 19.70 0.15 3.30
C LEU A 384 21.08 0.71 3.68
N ARG A 385 21.89 -0.05 4.44
CA ARG A 385 23.26 0.36 4.79
C ARG A 385 24.14 0.49 3.55
N ALA A 386 23.99 -0.41 2.58
CA ALA A 386 24.70 -0.35 1.31
C ALA A 386 24.31 0.91 0.50
N GLU A 387 23.02 1.24 0.42
CA GLU A 387 22.52 2.43 -0.28
C GLU A 387 22.90 3.74 0.43
N ILE A 388 22.86 3.80 1.76
CA ILE A 388 23.34 4.96 2.53
C ILE A 388 24.84 5.19 2.28
N LYS A 389 25.62 4.12 2.20
CA LYS A 389 27.05 4.20 1.88
C LYS A 389 27.28 4.63 0.43
N SER A 390 26.55 4.05 -0.53
CA SER A 390 26.66 4.35 -1.96
C SER A 390 26.36 5.83 -2.25
N THR A 391 25.33 6.37 -1.58
CA THR A 391 24.88 7.76 -1.69
C THR A 391 25.75 8.74 -0.89
N ARG A 392 26.73 8.25 -0.13
CA ARG A 392 27.61 9.04 0.78
C ARG A 392 26.82 9.76 1.88
N MET A 393 25.73 9.16 2.36
CA MET A 393 24.89 9.71 3.42
C MET A 393 25.19 9.18 4.83
N THR A 394 26.22 8.33 4.97
CA THR A 394 26.59 7.68 6.24
C THR A 394 26.74 8.63 7.42
N LYS A 395 27.25 9.86 7.20
CA LYS A 395 27.49 10.81 8.30
C LYS A 395 26.22 11.35 8.97
N TRP A 396 25.05 11.16 8.35
CA TRP A 396 23.76 11.64 8.86
C TRP A 396 22.87 10.50 9.36
N TRP A 397 23.23 9.25 9.08
CA TRP A 397 22.52 8.09 9.59
C TRP A 397 22.89 7.88 11.07
N GLU A 398 21.92 7.55 11.92
CA GLU A 398 22.13 7.36 13.38
C GLU A 398 22.74 8.58 14.09
N THR A 399 22.60 9.77 13.48
CA THR A 399 23.14 11.02 13.99
C THR A 399 22.00 11.92 14.44
N ALA A 400 22.00 12.28 15.72
CA ALA A 400 20.96 13.13 16.29
C ALA A 400 21.02 14.58 15.74
N GLY A 401 19.87 15.24 15.79
CA GLY A 401 19.69 16.63 15.37
C GLY A 401 19.22 16.79 13.93
N GLN A 402 18.84 18.02 13.59
CA GLN A 402 18.34 18.39 12.27
C GLN A 402 19.49 18.85 11.36
N HIS A 403 19.57 18.26 10.17
CA HIS A 403 20.64 18.54 9.21
C HIS A 403 20.09 18.76 7.81
N TYR A 404 20.40 19.92 7.22
CA TYR A 404 20.13 20.14 5.81
C TYR A 404 21.10 19.35 4.92
N LEU A 405 20.57 18.61 3.95
CA LEU A 405 21.37 17.79 3.06
C LEU A 405 22.26 18.66 2.15
N LYS A 406 23.56 18.35 2.12
CA LYS A 406 24.60 19.11 1.39
C LYS A 406 24.70 20.60 1.79
N ALA A 407 24.26 20.98 2.99
CA ALA A 407 24.44 22.35 3.48
C ALA A 407 25.92 22.74 3.58
N THR A 408 26.20 24.01 3.28
CA THR A 408 27.54 24.64 3.36
C THR A 408 27.44 25.99 4.09
N LYS A 409 28.57 26.61 4.43
CA LYS A 409 28.57 27.94 5.08
C LYS A 409 27.95 29.04 4.21
N SER A 410 28.10 28.93 2.88
CA SER A 410 27.55 29.88 1.90
C SER A 410 26.12 29.54 1.47
N ASP A 411 25.70 28.28 1.63
CA ASP A 411 24.34 27.81 1.35
C ASP A 411 23.84 26.94 2.51
N PRO A 412 23.25 27.56 3.56
CA PRO A 412 22.86 26.88 4.79
C PRO A 412 21.65 25.95 4.62
N ARG A 413 20.85 26.11 3.56
CA ARG A 413 19.74 25.18 3.22
C ARG A 413 20.20 24.08 2.26
N GLY A 414 21.31 24.28 1.55
CA GLY A 414 21.88 23.29 0.65
C GLY A 414 20.95 22.92 -0.51
N GLY A 415 21.00 21.65 -0.90
CA GLY A 415 20.16 21.10 -1.95
C GLY A 415 20.87 20.06 -2.82
N ILE A 416 20.09 19.15 -3.38
CA ILE A 416 20.55 18.15 -4.34
C ILE A 416 20.07 18.55 -5.75
N ASP A 417 20.89 18.24 -6.76
CA ASP A 417 20.56 18.47 -8.17
C ASP A 417 20.22 17.13 -8.83
N LEU A 418 18.96 16.95 -9.21
CA LEU A 418 18.43 15.70 -9.75
C LEU A 418 19.05 15.28 -11.09
N ARG A 419 19.75 16.18 -11.78
CA ARG A 419 20.49 15.86 -13.01
C ARG A 419 21.79 15.11 -12.73
N THR A 420 22.28 15.17 -11.49
CA THR A 420 23.48 14.45 -11.07
C THR A 420 23.10 13.04 -10.60
N PRO A 421 23.67 11.95 -11.16
CA PRO A 421 23.25 10.58 -10.85
C PRO A 421 23.26 10.23 -9.36
N ASN A 422 24.27 10.69 -8.61
CA ASN A 422 24.36 10.41 -7.18
C ASN A 422 23.37 11.23 -6.34
N ASP A 423 22.94 12.39 -6.80
CA ASP A 423 21.93 13.21 -6.11
C ASP A 423 20.52 12.68 -6.43
N LEU A 424 20.29 12.21 -7.66
CA LEU A 424 19.07 11.47 -8.01
C LEU A 424 18.91 10.20 -7.15
N ARG A 425 19.99 9.43 -6.92
CA ARG A 425 19.96 8.27 -5.99
C ARG A 425 19.60 8.66 -4.56
N LYS A 426 20.06 9.82 -4.07
CA LYS A 426 19.66 10.33 -2.73
C LYS A 426 18.16 10.61 -2.69
N SER A 427 17.65 11.32 -3.69
CA SER A 427 16.21 11.61 -3.82
C SER A 427 15.38 10.33 -3.80
N HIS A 428 15.72 9.35 -4.64
CA HIS A 428 15.03 8.05 -4.66
C HIS A 428 15.06 7.35 -3.30
N LEU A 429 16.21 7.27 -2.65
CA LEU A 429 16.34 6.62 -1.33
C LEU A 429 15.43 7.29 -0.29
N LEU A 430 15.45 8.63 -0.22
CA LEU A 430 14.65 9.38 0.75
C LEU A 430 13.14 9.26 0.48
N HIS A 431 12.72 9.32 -0.78
CA HIS A 431 11.32 9.09 -1.13
C HIS A 431 10.85 7.66 -0.84
N ARG A 432 11.69 6.65 -1.09
CA ARG A 432 11.38 5.24 -0.75
C ARG A 432 11.23 5.05 0.76
N LEU A 433 12.11 5.65 1.56
CA LEU A 433 12.00 5.61 3.02
C LEU A 433 10.72 6.30 3.51
N ASN A 434 10.36 7.45 2.94
CA ASN A 434 9.09 8.13 3.25
C ASN A 434 7.86 7.28 2.86
N LEU A 435 7.89 6.54 1.75
CA LEU A 435 6.82 5.60 1.39
C LEU A 435 6.66 4.50 2.44
N LEU A 436 7.78 4.00 2.98
CA LEU A 436 7.85 3.01 4.06
C LEU A 436 7.48 3.56 5.46
N ASP A 437 7.05 4.82 5.54
CA ASP A 437 6.82 5.59 6.79
C ASP A 437 8.07 5.80 7.65
N ILE A 438 9.26 5.63 7.08
CA ILE A 438 10.54 5.92 7.72
C ILE A 438 10.91 7.37 7.37
N HIS A 439 10.36 8.30 8.14
CA HIS A 439 10.43 9.74 7.89
C HIS A 439 11.78 10.38 8.28
N TRP A 440 12.89 9.76 7.87
CA TRP A 440 14.24 10.27 8.12
C TRP A 440 14.51 11.60 7.42
N ALA A 441 13.79 11.88 6.32
CA ALA A 441 13.96 13.10 5.55
C ALA A 441 12.63 13.76 5.20
N LYS A 442 12.53 15.06 5.44
CA LYS A 442 11.39 15.89 5.06
C LYS A 442 11.78 16.83 3.92
N LEU A 443 11.07 16.72 2.79
CA LEU A 443 11.23 17.64 1.68
C LEU A 443 10.75 19.03 2.12
N GLN A 444 11.56 20.05 1.88
CA GLN A 444 11.24 21.42 2.25
C GLN A 444 10.61 22.14 1.06
N PRO A 445 9.57 22.96 1.28
CA PRO A 445 8.98 23.75 0.21
C PRO A 445 10.02 24.71 -0.36
N GLU A 446 10.04 24.79 -1.69
CA GLU A 446 10.77 25.83 -2.39
C GLU A 446 9.98 27.15 -2.30
N GLY A 447 10.69 28.29 -2.35
CA GLY A 447 10.03 29.60 -2.34
C GLY A 447 9.22 29.83 -3.63
N PRO A 448 8.27 30.79 -3.64
CA PRO A 448 7.43 31.10 -4.81
C PRO A 448 8.21 31.38 -6.10
N ASP A 449 9.46 31.86 -5.99
CA ASP A 449 10.35 32.18 -7.11
C ASP A 449 11.20 31.00 -7.62
N SER A 450 11.04 29.80 -7.05
CA SER A 450 11.79 28.62 -7.50
C SER A 450 11.13 27.96 -8.71
N LEU A 451 11.62 28.30 -9.89
CA LEU A 451 11.20 27.72 -11.17
C LEU A 451 11.89 26.39 -11.49
N SER A 452 12.70 25.83 -10.57
CA SER A 452 13.59 24.71 -10.88
C SER A 452 13.03 23.37 -10.40
N SER A 453 12.43 22.58 -11.31
CA SER A 453 12.01 21.20 -11.06
C SER A 453 13.17 20.21 -10.79
N PHE A 454 14.42 20.67 -10.86
CA PHE A 454 15.62 19.85 -10.73
C PHE A 454 16.32 19.97 -9.38
N LYS A 455 15.89 20.89 -8.50
CA LYS A 455 16.47 21.07 -7.17
C LYS A 455 15.52 20.48 -6.12
N GLU A 456 16.09 19.79 -5.13
CA GLU A 456 15.34 19.38 -3.94
C GLU A 456 16.11 19.78 -2.69
N VAL A 457 15.40 20.31 -1.69
CA VAL A 457 15.95 20.68 -0.39
C VAL A 457 15.39 19.75 0.67
N TRP A 458 16.26 19.02 1.34
CA TRP A 458 15.89 18.00 2.32
C TRP A 458 16.40 18.35 3.72
N LEU A 459 15.52 18.23 4.70
CA LEU A 459 15.85 18.29 6.12
C LEU A 459 15.88 16.87 6.68
N LEU A 460 17.05 16.43 7.14
CA LEU A 460 17.25 15.11 7.74
C LEU A 460 17.13 15.20 9.27
N GLU A 461 16.41 14.25 9.86
CA GLU A 461 16.28 14.13 11.31
C GLU A 461 16.17 12.64 11.65
N TRP A 462 17.19 12.07 12.28
CA TRP A 462 17.18 10.65 12.63
C TRP A 462 16.50 10.41 13.99
N GLN A 463 15.73 9.33 14.08
CA GLN A 463 15.06 8.88 15.29
C GLN A 463 15.33 7.39 15.54
N PRO A 464 15.54 6.94 16.79
CA PRO A 464 15.80 5.54 17.13
C PRO A 464 14.76 4.54 16.61
N GLU A 465 13.50 4.96 16.53
CA GLU A 465 12.35 4.16 16.09
C GLU A 465 12.50 3.72 14.63
N PHE A 466 13.28 4.44 13.81
CA PHE A 466 13.51 4.07 12.41
C PHE A 466 14.23 2.73 12.26
N SER A 467 15.11 2.36 13.20
CA SER A 467 15.77 1.05 13.17
C SER A 467 14.76 -0.09 13.38
N LEU A 468 13.71 0.13 14.16
CA LEU A 468 12.62 -0.83 14.35
C LEU A 468 11.72 -0.90 13.11
N LEU A 469 11.37 0.25 12.55
CA LEU A 469 10.58 0.31 11.32
C LEU A 469 11.28 -0.38 10.14
N VAL A 470 12.61 -0.27 10.01
CA VAL A 470 13.34 -1.00 8.96
C VAL A 470 13.21 -2.52 9.14
N ILE A 471 13.23 -3.00 10.38
CA ILE A 471 13.06 -4.43 10.67
C ILE A 471 11.63 -4.88 10.35
N GLU A 472 10.62 -4.10 10.76
CA GLU A 472 9.20 -4.35 10.44
C GLU A 472 8.97 -4.34 8.91
N ARG A 473 9.52 -3.34 8.21
CA ARG A 473 9.39 -3.19 6.76
C ARG A 473 10.20 -4.22 5.96
N GLY A 474 11.10 -4.97 6.61
CA GLY A 474 11.72 -6.16 6.04
C GLY A 474 10.69 -7.18 5.58
N SER A 475 9.47 -7.10 6.11
CA SER A 475 8.37 -7.92 5.63
C SER A 475 7.82 -7.50 4.25
N TYR A 476 8.23 -6.40 3.62
CA TYR A 476 7.70 -6.02 2.30
C TYR A 476 8.68 -6.31 1.17
N GLY A 477 9.95 -6.57 1.49
CA GLY A 477 10.99 -6.88 0.50
C GLY A 477 12.37 -6.92 1.13
N ASN A 478 13.32 -7.50 0.39
CA ASN A 478 14.71 -7.60 0.84
C ASN A 478 15.56 -6.38 0.47
N THR A 479 15.04 -5.49 -0.39
CA THR A 479 15.69 -4.24 -0.79
C THR A 479 14.77 -3.05 -0.51
N VAL A 480 15.31 -1.85 -0.32
CA VAL A 480 14.52 -0.64 -0.05
C VAL A 480 13.55 -0.35 -1.19
N ALA A 481 13.93 -0.66 -2.43
CA ALA A 481 13.06 -0.53 -3.60
C ALA A 481 11.89 -1.52 -3.56
N SER A 482 12.17 -2.82 -3.44
CA SER A 482 11.13 -3.86 -3.42
C SER A 482 10.16 -3.71 -2.24
N ALA A 483 10.69 -3.39 -1.05
CA ALA A 483 9.88 -3.14 0.13
C ALA A 483 8.98 -1.92 -0.05
N ALA A 484 9.51 -0.81 -0.56
CA ALA A 484 8.71 0.40 -0.82
C ALA A 484 7.63 0.14 -1.88
N ALA A 485 7.94 -0.65 -2.92
CA ALA A 485 6.99 -1.01 -3.97
C ALA A 485 5.80 -1.83 -3.42
N ALA A 486 6.08 -2.94 -2.73
CA ALA A 486 5.04 -3.79 -2.16
C ALA A 486 4.20 -3.05 -1.11
N TYR A 487 4.84 -2.26 -0.25
CA TYR A 487 4.15 -1.46 0.76
C TYR A 487 3.25 -0.37 0.14
N THR A 488 3.70 0.26 -0.94
CA THR A 488 2.92 1.25 -1.69
C THR A 488 1.66 0.64 -2.29
N LEU A 489 1.76 -0.55 -2.88
CA LEU A 489 0.61 -1.25 -3.47
C LEU A 489 -0.41 -1.68 -2.41
N GLU A 490 0.05 -2.13 -1.24
CA GLU A 490 -0.83 -2.43 -0.12
C GLU A 490 -1.60 -1.19 0.37
N LYS A 491 -0.90 -0.07 0.56
CA LYS A 491 -1.55 1.20 0.92
C LYS A 491 -2.55 1.64 -0.14
N ALA A 492 -2.21 1.50 -1.41
CA ALA A 492 -3.08 1.89 -2.52
C ALA A 492 -4.39 1.11 -2.53
N ALA A 493 -4.37 -0.17 -2.17
CA ALA A 493 -5.58 -1.00 -2.11
C ALA A 493 -6.60 -0.50 -1.08
N ALA A 494 -6.14 0.17 -0.01
CA ALA A 494 -7.00 0.75 1.02
C ALA A 494 -7.55 2.15 0.65
N LEU A 495 -7.02 2.80 -0.39
CA LEU A 495 -7.44 4.14 -0.78
C LEU A 495 -8.70 4.10 -1.66
N THR A 496 -9.76 4.78 -1.19
CA THR A 496 -11.04 4.89 -1.89
C THR A 496 -11.21 6.21 -2.64
N MET A 497 -10.38 7.21 -2.34
CA MET A 497 -10.48 8.56 -2.89
C MET A 497 -9.43 8.82 -3.98
N VAL A 498 -9.80 9.60 -4.99
CA VAL A 498 -8.96 9.89 -6.16
C VAL A 498 -7.71 10.73 -5.82
N LYS A 499 -7.83 11.74 -4.95
CA LYS A 499 -6.72 12.63 -4.58
C LYS A 499 -5.56 11.88 -3.88
N PRO A 500 -5.78 11.11 -2.80
CA PRO A 500 -4.71 10.34 -2.16
C PRO A 500 -4.02 9.36 -3.11
N LEU A 501 -4.75 8.77 -4.07
CA LEU A 501 -4.15 7.89 -5.08
C LEU A 501 -3.26 8.65 -6.07
N ALA A 502 -3.67 9.85 -6.50
CA ALA A 502 -2.84 10.70 -7.35
C ALA A 502 -1.55 11.13 -6.64
N GLU A 503 -1.66 11.52 -5.36
CA GLU A 503 -0.49 11.85 -4.53
C GLU A 503 0.42 10.65 -4.31
N LEU A 504 -0.13 9.45 -4.07
CA LEU A 504 0.66 8.22 -3.93
C LEU A 504 1.36 7.85 -5.23
N THR A 505 0.71 8.07 -6.37
CA THR A 505 1.30 7.86 -7.71
C THR A 505 2.48 8.81 -7.94
N LEU A 506 2.34 10.09 -7.59
CA LEU A 506 3.42 11.07 -7.62
C LEU A 506 4.60 10.62 -6.76
N ARG A 507 4.33 10.21 -5.50
CA ARG A 507 5.37 9.74 -4.58
C ARG A 507 6.06 8.47 -5.10
N GLY A 508 5.34 7.55 -5.75
CA GLY A 508 5.91 6.36 -6.38
C GLY A 508 6.90 6.69 -7.50
N LEU A 509 6.58 7.68 -8.35
CA LEU A 509 7.51 8.17 -9.37
C LEU A 509 8.71 8.91 -8.77
N GLN A 510 8.48 9.74 -7.76
CA GLN A 510 9.55 10.40 -7.00
C GLN A 510 10.46 9.38 -6.27
N ALA A 511 9.93 8.22 -5.90
CA ALA A 511 10.69 7.11 -5.34
C ALA A 511 11.44 6.28 -6.41
N GLY A 512 11.19 6.51 -7.70
CA GLY A 512 11.80 5.73 -8.78
C GLY A 512 11.38 4.27 -8.73
N LEU A 513 10.07 4.03 -8.65
CA LEU A 513 9.42 2.71 -8.62
C LEU A 513 8.49 2.59 -9.84
N PRO A 514 9.02 2.44 -11.07
CA PRO A 514 8.17 2.34 -12.27
C PRO A 514 7.23 1.13 -12.24
N GLU A 515 7.58 0.05 -11.54
CA GLU A 515 6.81 -1.18 -11.46
C GLU A 515 5.46 -1.04 -10.74
N VAL A 516 5.31 -0.08 -9.83
CA VAL A 516 4.01 0.13 -9.13
C VAL A 516 3.04 0.98 -9.95
N VAL A 517 3.56 1.76 -10.90
CA VAL A 517 2.78 2.77 -11.66
C VAL A 517 1.59 2.14 -12.39
N PRO A 518 1.70 1.00 -13.11
CA PRO A 518 0.55 0.42 -13.81
C PRO A 518 -0.62 0.07 -12.88
N ALA A 519 -0.33 -0.48 -11.70
CA ALA A 519 -1.34 -0.85 -10.71
C ALA A 519 -1.99 0.40 -10.08
N LEU A 520 -1.19 1.40 -9.71
CA LEU A 520 -1.70 2.68 -9.20
C LEU A 520 -2.56 3.40 -10.23
N MET A 521 -2.15 3.40 -11.50
CA MET A 521 -2.90 4.01 -12.60
C MET A 521 -4.25 3.33 -12.83
N LYS A 522 -4.31 1.99 -12.72
CA LYS A 522 -5.58 1.24 -12.80
C LYS A 522 -6.54 1.66 -11.68
N LEU A 523 -6.05 1.75 -10.45
CA LEU A 523 -6.86 2.20 -9.30
C LEU A 523 -7.30 3.65 -9.46
N LEU A 524 -6.39 4.53 -9.87
CA LEU A 524 -6.65 5.95 -10.10
C LEU A 524 -7.74 6.15 -11.15
N ARG A 525 -7.68 5.44 -12.29
CA ARG A 525 -8.73 5.49 -13.33
C ARG A 525 -10.08 5.01 -12.82
N ALA A 526 -10.12 3.91 -12.07
CA ALA A 526 -11.35 3.40 -11.48
C ALA A 526 -11.98 4.44 -10.54
N ARG A 527 -11.20 5.01 -9.61
CA ARG A 527 -11.71 6.04 -8.69
C ARG A 527 -12.08 7.34 -9.38
N ALA A 528 -11.32 7.75 -10.39
CA ALA A 528 -11.62 8.90 -11.23
C ALA A 528 -12.94 8.74 -12.00
N ALA A 529 -13.28 7.51 -12.43
CA ALA A 529 -14.56 7.22 -13.08
C ALA A 529 -15.74 7.24 -12.10
N GLU A 530 -15.53 6.78 -10.86
CA GLU A 530 -16.54 6.75 -9.78
C GLU A 530 -16.79 8.13 -9.15
N THR A 531 -15.82 9.05 -9.22
CA THR A 531 -15.90 10.37 -8.57
C THR A 531 -16.77 11.34 -9.38
N THR A 532 -17.84 11.84 -8.77
CA THR A 532 -18.75 12.86 -9.33
C THR A 532 -18.53 14.25 -8.73
N ASP A 533 -17.85 14.35 -7.59
CA ASP A 533 -17.56 15.61 -6.91
C ASP A 533 -16.48 16.42 -7.64
N VAL A 534 -16.88 17.59 -8.17
CA VAL A 534 -16.00 18.52 -8.90
C VAL A 534 -14.88 19.04 -8.01
N VAL A 535 -15.14 19.29 -6.72
CA VAL A 535 -14.12 19.81 -5.78
C VAL A 535 -13.02 18.77 -5.57
N ALA A 536 -13.42 17.50 -5.37
CA ALA A 536 -12.48 16.39 -5.26
C ALA A 536 -11.62 16.24 -6.54
N LEU A 537 -12.23 16.31 -7.72
CA LEU A 537 -11.51 16.25 -9.00
C LEU A 537 -10.54 17.43 -9.19
N LEU A 538 -11.01 18.65 -8.90
CA LEU A 538 -10.23 19.88 -9.04
C LEU A 538 -9.01 19.87 -8.10
N SER A 539 -9.18 19.40 -6.87
CA SER A 539 -8.07 19.25 -5.91
C SER A 539 -7.03 18.18 -6.29
N THR A 540 -7.33 17.34 -7.27
CA THR A 540 -6.46 16.26 -7.74
C THR A 540 -5.56 16.68 -8.90
N LEU A 541 -5.99 17.66 -9.71
CA LEU A 541 -5.25 18.14 -10.89
C LEU A 541 -3.80 18.54 -10.60
N PRO A 542 -3.49 19.30 -9.52
CA PRO A 542 -2.11 19.67 -9.20
C PRO A 542 -1.17 18.47 -9.11
N ALA A 543 -1.58 17.41 -8.41
CA ALA A 543 -0.78 16.20 -8.26
C ALA A 543 -0.58 15.49 -9.62
N LEU A 544 -1.63 15.35 -10.43
CA LEU A 544 -1.54 14.68 -11.74
C LEU A 544 -0.62 15.43 -12.71
N VAL A 545 -0.73 16.76 -12.75
CA VAL A 545 0.07 17.61 -13.63
C VAL A 545 1.53 17.67 -13.18
N GLN A 546 1.79 17.77 -11.87
CA GLN A 546 3.16 17.66 -11.37
C GLN A 546 3.76 16.31 -11.76
N THR A 547 2.99 15.23 -11.62
CA THR A 547 3.42 13.87 -11.98
C THR A 547 3.80 13.75 -13.46
N SER A 548 3.04 14.35 -14.38
CA SER A 548 3.34 14.29 -15.81
C SER A 548 4.63 15.03 -16.17
N ARG A 549 4.91 16.18 -15.54
CA ARG A 549 6.14 16.97 -15.75
C ARG A 549 7.40 16.34 -15.16
N TYR A 550 7.26 15.58 -14.07
CA TYR A 550 8.38 14.82 -13.50
C TYR A 550 8.91 13.72 -14.43
N GLY A 551 8.09 13.25 -15.39
CA GLY A 551 8.46 12.25 -16.41
C GLY A 551 9.70 12.63 -17.22
N ASP A 552 9.83 13.90 -17.62
CA ASP A 552 10.97 14.39 -18.42
C ASP A 552 12.28 14.41 -17.64
N SER A 553 12.22 14.74 -16.34
CA SER A 553 13.41 14.78 -15.48
C SER A 553 13.97 13.37 -15.16
N ARG A 554 13.14 12.32 -15.28
CA ARG A 554 13.45 10.96 -14.84
C ARG A 554 13.23 9.88 -15.91
N LYS A 555 12.96 10.26 -17.16
CA LYS A 555 12.75 9.37 -18.33
C LYS A 555 11.65 8.32 -18.10
N THR A 556 10.54 8.69 -17.45
CA THR A 556 9.41 7.78 -17.22
C THR A 556 8.28 8.09 -18.21
N ASP A 557 7.64 7.07 -18.77
CA ASP A 557 6.50 7.23 -19.67
C ASP A 557 5.26 7.73 -18.90
N THR A 558 4.96 9.02 -19.00
CA THR A 558 3.84 9.68 -18.33
C THR A 558 2.58 9.77 -19.21
N THR A 559 2.57 9.13 -20.39
CA THR A 559 1.43 9.12 -21.32
C THR A 559 0.14 8.65 -20.65
N ALA A 560 0.23 7.67 -19.75
CA ALA A 560 -0.91 7.14 -19.03
C ALA A 560 -1.60 8.15 -18.10
N LEU A 561 -0.86 9.13 -17.58
CA LEU A 561 -1.37 10.20 -16.70
C LEU A 561 -2.06 11.31 -17.49
N LEU A 562 -1.50 11.68 -18.64
CA LEU A 562 -2.15 12.61 -19.56
C LEU A 562 -3.52 12.10 -19.99
N LEU A 563 -3.65 10.80 -20.27
CA LEU A 563 -4.95 10.16 -20.54
C LEU A 563 -5.95 10.31 -19.39
N VAL A 564 -5.50 10.26 -18.12
CA VAL A 564 -6.40 10.48 -16.97
C VAL A 564 -6.84 11.93 -16.91
N ILE A 565 -5.94 12.88 -17.18
CA ILE A 565 -6.29 14.31 -17.24
C ILE A 565 -7.29 14.56 -18.38
N ASP A 566 -7.05 14.00 -19.57
CA ASP A 566 -7.96 14.04 -20.73
C ASP A 566 -9.35 13.48 -20.39
N GLU A 567 -9.43 12.40 -19.61
CA GLU A 567 -10.70 11.78 -19.18
C GLU A 567 -11.42 12.59 -18.07
N LEU A 568 -10.69 13.32 -17.24
CA LEU A 568 -11.23 14.06 -16.09
C LEU A 568 -11.68 15.48 -16.46
N LEU A 569 -10.88 16.19 -17.25
CA LEU A 569 -11.06 17.61 -17.51
C LEU A 569 -12.41 17.97 -18.17
N PRO A 570 -12.96 17.18 -19.13
CA PRO A 570 -14.28 17.42 -19.70
C PRO A 570 -15.41 17.40 -18.66
N ARG A 571 -15.37 16.45 -17.72
CA ARG A 571 -16.38 16.34 -16.66
C ARG A 571 -16.26 17.50 -15.67
N LEU A 572 -15.03 17.82 -15.29
CA LEU A 572 -14.74 18.93 -14.38
C LEU A 572 -15.21 20.26 -14.96
N THR A 573 -14.84 20.59 -16.20
CA THR A 573 -15.22 21.86 -16.83
C THR A 573 -16.71 21.96 -17.15
N ALA A 574 -17.40 20.83 -17.36
CA ALA A 574 -18.87 20.80 -17.48
C ALA A 574 -19.57 21.01 -16.13
N GLY A 575 -19.03 20.43 -15.05
CA GLY A 575 -19.60 20.50 -13.70
C GLY A 575 -19.27 21.78 -12.93
N LEU A 576 -18.22 22.53 -13.33
CA LEU A 576 -17.73 23.69 -12.60
C LEU A 576 -18.79 24.77 -12.32
N PRO A 577 -19.67 25.17 -13.27
CA PRO A 577 -20.73 26.13 -12.98
C PRO A 577 -21.70 25.63 -11.90
N ALA A 578 -22.12 24.37 -11.99
CA ALA A 578 -23.04 23.78 -11.02
C ALA A 578 -22.43 23.68 -9.62
N ALA A 579 -21.14 23.32 -9.53
CA ALA A 579 -20.40 23.27 -8.27
C ALA A 579 -20.22 24.64 -7.61
N ALA A 580 -20.23 25.71 -8.40
CA ALA A 580 -20.05 27.09 -7.94
C ALA A 580 -21.37 27.83 -7.67
N THR A 581 -22.53 27.20 -7.84
CA THR A 581 -23.85 27.82 -7.66
C THR A 581 -24.47 27.44 -6.31
N HIS A 582 -25.14 28.38 -5.63
CA HIS A 582 -25.81 28.15 -4.33
C HIS A 582 -24.89 27.60 -3.22
N ILE A 583 -23.67 28.12 -3.15
CA ILE A 583 -22.68 27.80 -2.11
C ILE A 583 -22.48 28.98 -1.16
N ASP A 584 -21.97 28.71 0.03
CA ASP A 584 -21.54 29.72 1.01
C ASP A 584 -20.17 30.32 0.65
N ASP A 585 -19.82 31.42 1.33
CA ASP A 585 -18.60 32.19 1.11
C ASP A 585 -17.33 31.33 1.34
N GLU A 586 -17.34 30.44 2.35
CA GLU A 586 -16.20 29.56 2.68
C GLU A 586 -15.89 28.60 1.53
N ARG A 587 -16.93 27.95 0.98
CA ARG A 587 -16.79 27.09 -0.21
C ARG A 587 -16.44 27.89 -1.45
N GLY A 588 -16.95 29.12 -1.58
CA GLY A 588 -16.57 30.04 -2.64
C GLY A 588 -15.07 30.32 -2.65
N HIS A 589 -14.49 30.62 -1.47
CA HIS A 589 -13.04 30.84 -1.32
C HIS A 589 -12.23 29.58 -1.61
N GLN A 590 -12.68 28.41 -1.14
CA GLN A 590 -12.04 27.14 -1.43
C GLN A 590 -12.01 26.85 -2.94
N LEU A 591 -13.10 27.10 -3.66
CA LEU A 591 -13.14 26.93 -5.11
C LEU A 591 -12.19 27.90 -5.83
N VAL A 592 -12.08 29.15 -5.38
CA VAL A 592 -11.11 30.11 -5.94
C VAL A 592 -9.69 29.57 -5.81
N GLU A 593 -9.29 29.09 -4.63
CA GLU A 593 -7.95 28.50 -4.41
C GLU A 593 -7.69 27.30 -5.33
N LEU A 594 -8.67 26.41 -5.46
CA LEU A 594 -8.56 25.21 -6.28
C LEU A 594 -8.54 25.53 -7.79
N ILE A 595 -9.34 26.50 -8.24
CA ILE A 595 -9.35 26.97 -9.64
C ILE A 595 -8.01 27.63 -9.98
N ALA A 596 -7.48 28.47 -9.09
CA ALA A 596 -6.18 29.11 -9.26
C ALA A 596 -5.06 28.06 -9.39
N ALA A 597 -5.03 27.08 -8.49
CA ALA A 597 -4.05 25.99 -8.52
C ALA A 597 -4.18 25.14 -9.79
N ALA A 598 -5.40 24.79 -10.19
CA ALA A 598 -5.65 24.03 -11.41
C ALA A 598 -5.21 24.80 -12.66
N HIS A 599 -5.54 26.10 -12.77
CA HIS A 599 -5.14 26.93 -13.90
C HIS A 599 -3.61 27.04 -14.00
N TYR A 600 -2.94 27.32 -12.88
CA TYR A 600 -1.47 27.40 -12.83
C TYR A 600 -0.80 26.12 -13.30
N HIS A 601 -1.31 24.96 -12.87
CA HIS A 601 -0.74 23.67 -13.25
C HIS A 601 -1.06 23.32 -14.70
N LEU A 602 -2.32 23.42 -15.15
CA LEU A 602 -2.69 23.11 -16.53
C LEU A 602 -1.91 23.94 -17.56
N ALA A 603 -1.64 25.22 -17.26
CA ALA A 603 -0.82 26.10 -18.11
C ALA A 603 0.60 25.56 -18.35
N GLN A 604 1.11 24.68 -17.49
CA GLN A 604 2.45 24.11 -17.60
C GLN A 604 2.53 22.86 -18.48
N LEU A 605 1.39 22.30 -18.90
CA LEU A 605 1.34 21.11 -19.73
C LEU A 605 1.61 21.39 -21.21
N ASP A 606 1.53 22.65 -21.63
CA ASP A 606 1.70 23.09 -23.04
C ASP A 606 0.87 22.23 -24.02
N ASN A 607 -0.43 22.06 -23.69
CA ASN A 607 -1.36 21.26 -24.48
C ASN A 607 -2.61 22.08 -24.84
N ASP A 608 -2.67 22.50 -26.12
CA ASP A 608 -3.73 23.36 -26.66
C ASP A 608 -5.15 22.80 -26.49
N SER A 609 -5.32 21.47 -26.56
CA SER A 609 -6.67 20.87 -26.46
C SER A 609 -7.21 20.96 -25.02
N LEU A 610 -6.34 20.70 -24.04
CA LEU A 610 -6.67 20.81 -22.62
C LEU A 610 -6.84 22.28 -22.20
N ASP A 611 -5.99 23.18 -22.71
CA ASP A 611 -6.10 24.61 -22.44
C ASP A 611 -7.42 25.16 -22.98
N THR A 612 -7.78 24.84 -24.23
CA THR A 612 -9.06 25.23 -24.83
C THR A 612 -10.25 24.78 -23.98
N LEU A 613 -10.24 23.51 -23.57
CA LEU A 613 -11.35 22.93 -22.79
C LEU A 613 -11.46 23.56 -21.38
N TRP A 614 -10.33 23.87 -20.74
CA TRP A 614 -10.28 24.60 -19.48
C TRP A 614 -10.83 26.03 -19.60
N ILE A 615 -10.37 26.77 -20.62
CA ILE A 615 -10.81 28.15 -20.90
C ILE A 615 -12.31 28.20 -21.20
N ASP A 616 -12.85 27.23 -21.95
CA ASP A 616 -14.29 27.11 -22.19
C ASP A 616 -15.08 26.89 -20.88
N GLY A 617 -14.55 26.06 -19.98
CA GLY A 617 -15.10 25.84 -18.64
C GLY A 617 -15.15 27.12 -17.81
N LEU A 618 -14.05 27.86 -17.76
CA LEU A 618 -13.96 29.16 -17.08
C LEU A 618 -14.93 30.17 -17.70
N THR A 619 -15.04 30.20 -19.02
CA THR A 619 -15.94 31.11 -19.75
C THR A 619 -17.39 30.86 -19.36
N ARG A 620 -17.85 29.60 -19.39
CA ARG A 620 -19.21 29.23 -18.95
C ARG A 620 -19.45 29.59 -17.48
N THR A 621 -18.48 29.30 -16.62
CA THR A 621 -18.57 29.58 -15.17
C THR A 621 -18.69 31.09 -14.91
N SER A 622 -17.92 31.92 -15.64
CA SER A 622 -17.97 33.39 -15.53
C SER A 622 -19.30 34.02 -15.93
N THR A 623 -20.21 33.27 -16.59
CA THR A 623 -21.50 33.78 -17.06
C THR A 623 -22.72 33.04 -16.48
N ALA A 624 -22.50 32.06 -15.61
CA ALA A 624 -23.55 31.15 -15.15
C ALA A 624 -24.32 31.61 -13.89
N GLY A 625 -24.04 32.81 -13.37
CA GLY A 625 -24.66 33.29 -12.13
C GLY A 625 -24.18 32.52 -10.90
N VAL A 626 -22.88 32.21 -10.86
CA VAL A 626 -22.22 31.48 -9.77
C VAL A 626 -21.91 32.40 -8.58
N HIS A 627 -21.32 31.84 -7.52
CA HIS A 627 -20.83 32.60 -6.37
C HIS A 627 -19.94 33.79 -6.80
N PRO A 628 -20.12 35.00 -6.24
CA PRO A 628 -19.43 36.20 -6.71
C PRO A 628 -17.89 36.09 -6.74
N ALA A 629 -17.28 35.49 -5.71
CA ALA A 629 -15.83 35.24 -5.69
C ALA A 629 -15.35 34.36 -6.86
N VAL A 630 -16.10 33.31 -7.21
CA VAL A 630 -15.76 32.43 -8.33
C VAL A 630 -15.95 33.14 -9.66
N GLU A 631 -17.04 33.92 -9.81
CA GLU A 631 -17.30 34.74 -11.00
C GLU A 631 -16.15 35.73 -11.25
N GLY A 632 -15.73 36.47 -10.22
CA GLY A 632 -14.64 37.42 -10.27
C GLY A 632 -13.31 36.76 -10.64
N HIS A 633 -13.00 35.61 -10.03
CA HIS A 633 -11.76 34.89 -10.30
C HIS A 633 -11.72 34.31 -11.73
N CYS A 634 -12.81 33.71 -12.22
CA CYS A 634 -12.88 33.23 -13.60
C CYS A 634 -12.70 34.38 -14.61
N LEU A 635 -13.34 35.53 -14.37
CA LEU A 635 -13.15 36.71 -15.22
C LEU A 635 -11.69 37.18 -15.23
N ARG A 636 -11.03 37.17 -14.06
CA ARG A 636 -9.62 37.53 -13.94
C ARG A 636 -8.75 36.63 -14.81
N LEU A 637 -8.88 35.31 -14.68
CA LEU A 637 -8.06 34.35 -15.44
C LEU A 637 -8.28 34.48 -16.96
N LEU A 638 -9.52 34.72 -17.40
CA LEU A 638 -9.84 34.95 -18.82
C LEU A 638 -9.26 36.26 -19.36
N THR A 639 -9.16 37.28 -18.51
CA THR A 639 -8.54 38.57 -18.84
C THR A 639 -7.02 38.43 -18.95
N ASP A 640 -6.38 37.74 -18.00
CA ASP A 640 -4.93 37.50 -18.02
C ASP A 640 -4.49 36.68 -19.25
N ARG A 641 -5.34 35.77 -19.72
CA ARG A 641 -5.14 35.00 -20.97
C ARG A 641 -5.56 35.75 -22.24
N ALA A 642 -6.00 37.00 -22.14
CA ALA A 642 -6.50 37.83 -23.24
C ALA A 642 -7.66 37.20 -24.06
N VAL A 643 -8.41 36.26 -23.45
CA VAL A 643 -9.61 35.65 -24.06
C VAL A 643 -10.75 36.67 -24.11
N ILE A 644 -10.82 37.55 -23.10
CA ILE A 644 -11.74 38.67 -23.02
C ILE A 644 -10.94 39.96 -23.22
N SER A 645 -11.43 40.87 -24.07
CA SER A 645 -10.80 42.16 -24.28
C SER A 645 -10.83 43.01 -23.01
N GLY A 646 -9.81 43.87 -22.81
CA GLY A 646 -9.76 44.78 -21.66
C GLY A 646 -11.01 45.65 -21.52
N SER A 647 -11.62 46.08 -22.64
CA SER A 647 -12.90 46.81 -22.64
C SER A 647 -14.07 45.97 -22.11
N THR A 648 -14.19 44.72 -22.55
CA THR A 648 -15.27 43.81 -22.11
C THR A 648 -15.08 43.43 -20.64
N ALA A 649 -13.84 43.25 -20.20
CA ALA A 649 -13.51 43.03 -18.79
C ALA A 649 -13.90 44.24 -17.94
N ALA A 650 -13.58 45.46 -18.38
CA ALA A 650 -14.00 46.70 -17.70
C ALA A 650 -15.52 46.85 -17.61
N ASP A 651 -16.26 46.54 -18.69
CA ASP A 651 -17.73 46.57 -18.69
C ASP A 651 -18.33 45.55 -17.71
N ARG A 652 -17.73 44.37 -17.58
CA ARG A 652 -18.16 43.34 -16.61
C ARG A 652 -17.79 43.74 -15.18
N PHE A 653 -16.61 44.33 -14.99
CA PHE A 653 -16.13 44.85 -13.71
C PHE A 653 -17.05 45.96 -13.18
N SER A 654 -17.37 46.96 -14.02
CA SER A 654 -18.31 48.02 -13.69
C SER A 654 -19.72 47.48 -13.34
N ARG A 655 -20.22 46.49 -14.09
CA ARG A 655 -21.49 45.82 -13.77
C ARG A 655 -21.46 45.05 -12.45
N ALA A 656 -20.33 44.42 -12.12
CA ALA A 656 -20.16 43.68 -10.88
C ALA A 656 -20.19 44.61 -9.65
N LEU A 657 -19.68 45.84 -9.78
CA LEU A 657 -19.68 46.86 -8.73
C LEU A 657 -21.00 47.64 -8.60
N SER A 658 -22.06 47.26 -9.33
CA SER A 658 -23.36 47.93 -9.26
C SER A 658 -23.94 47.89 -7.83
N ARG A 659 -24.36 49.05 -7.31
CA ARG A 659 -24.98 49.19 -5.99
C ARG A 659 -26.19 48.27 -5.77
N SER A 660 -26.89 47.88 -6.85
CA SER A 660 -28.05 47.00 -6.78
C SER A 660 -27.74 45.55 -6.38
N ARG A 661 -26.47 45.14 -6.30
CA ARG A 661 -26.05 43.80 -5.86
C ARG A 661 -25.86 43.67 -4.35
N GLY A 662 -25.85 44.77 -3.60
CA GLY A 662 -25.54 44.80 -2.17
C GLY A 662 -24.02 44.73 -1.88
N ALA A 663 -23.59 45.19 -0.71
CA ALA A 663 -22.17 45.35 -0.40
C ALA A 663 -21.41 44.01 -0.29
N GLN A 664 -21.97 43.03 0.41
CA GLN A 664 -21.32 41.73 0.64
C GLN A 664 -21.01 40.96 -0.66
N PRO A 665 -21.96 40.76 -1.61
CA PRO A 665 -21.66 40.09 -2.87
C PRO A 665 -20.61 40.81 -3.73
N VAL A 666 -20.54 42.14 -3.65
CA VAL A 666 -19.54 42.93 -4.37
C VAL A 666 -18.15 42.74 -3.74
N ALA A 667 -18.04 42.74 -2.41
CA ALA A 667 -16.79 42.48 -1.71
C ALA A 667 -16.24 41.07 -1.99
N GLU A 668 -17.12 40.06 -2.02
CA GLU A 668 -16.78 38.69 -2.43
C GLU A 668 -16.27 38.62 -3.88
N TRP A 669 -16.92 39.35 -4.79
CA TRP A 669 -16.46 39.44 -6.18
C TRP A 669 -15.08 40.09 -6.31
N ILE A 670 -14.83 41.18 -5.56
CA ILE A 670 -13.53 41.85 -5.49
C ILE A 670 -12.46 40.89 -4.96
N TYR A 671 -12.75 40.15 -3.88
CA TYR A 671 -11.85 39.12 -3.34
C TYR A 671 -11.42 38.13 -4.44
N GLY A 672 -12.38 37.57 -5.18
CA GLY A 672 -12.11 36.63 -6.24
C GLY A 672 -11.28 37.19 -7.40
N PHE A 673 -11.65 38.38 -7.88
CA PHE A 673 -10.98 39.03 -9.02
C PHE A 673 -9.54 39.45 -8.70
N LEU A 674 -9.27 39.83 -7.45
CA LEU A 674 -7.95 40.25 -6.98
C LEU A 674 -7.15 39.12 -6.31
N PHE A 675 -7.69 37.90 -6.26
CA PHE A 675 -7.07 36.78 -5.58
C PHE A 675 -5.62 36.55 -6.02
N GLY A 676 -4.71 36.54 -5.05
CA GLY A 676 -3.28 36.23 -5.25
C GLY A 676 -2.39 37.35 -5.82
N SER A 677 -2.92 38.45 -6.38
CA SER A 677 -2.08 39.55 -6.87
C SER A 677 -2.83 40.87 -7.12
N GLY A 678 -2.33 41.95 -6.50
CA GLY A 678 -2.78 43.33 -6.73
C GLY A 678 -2.14 44.04 -7.93
N GLN A 679 -1.22 43.41 -8.66
CA GLN A 679 -0.48 44.05 -9.76
C GLN A 679 -1.40 44.56 -10.88
N LEU A 680 -2.54 43.92 -11.09
CA LEU A 680 -3.51 44.36 -12.09
C LEU A 680 -4.04 45.77 -11.79
N LEU A 681 -4.22 46.12 -10.52
CA LEU A 681 -4.64 47.47 -10.12
C LEU A 681 -3.56 48.51 -10.40
N LEU A 682 -2.28 48.14 -10.26
CA LEU A 682 -1.15 49.02 -10.58
C LEU A 682 -1.02 49.28 -12.08
N HIS A 683 -1.30 48.27 -12.91
CA HIS A 683 -1.17 48.34 -14.37
C HIS A 683 -2.42 48.88 -15.07
N HIS A 684 -3.58 48.90 -14.39
CA HIS A 684 -4.84 49.40 -14.93
C HIS A 684 -5.51 50.38 -13.95
N PRO A 685 -5.05 51.65 -13.90
CA PRO A 685 -5.61 52.68 -13.03
C PRO A 685 -7.15 52.85 -13.10
N PRO A 686 -7.82 52.69 -14.26
CA PRO A 686 -9.28 52.74 -14.31
C PRO A 686 -9.99 51.67 -13.45
N LEU A 687 -9.39 50.49 -13.27
CA LEU A 687 -9.95 49.45 -12.40
C LEU A 687 -9.81 49.82 -10.93
N PHE A 688 -8.69 50.46 -10.58
CA PHE A 688 -8.45 50.97 -9.23
C PHE A 688 -9.47 52.06 -8.86
N ALA A 689 -9.69 53.04 -9.75
CA ALA A 689 -10.67 54.10 -9.57
C ALA A 689 -12.09 53.56 -9.35
N LEU A 690 -12.49 52.51 -10.09
CA LEU A 690 -13.80 51.88 -9.90
C LEU A 690 -13.98 51.25 -8.51
N ILE A 691 -12.92 50.65 -7.94
CA ILE A 691 -12.96 50.13 -6.56
C ILE A 691 -13.02 51.29 -5.56
N ASP A 692 -12.21 52.33 -5.75
CA ASP A 692 -12.18 53.50 -4.88
C ASP A 692 -13.54 54.21 -4.84
N GLU A 693 -14.15 54.49 -6.00
CA GLU A 693 -15.49 55.08 -6.11
C GLU A 693 -16.57 54.22 -5.46
N TRP A 694 -16.47 52.88 -5.57
CA TRP A 694 -17.40 51.97 -4.91
C TRP A 694 -17.24 52.03 -3.39
N VAL A 695 -16.01 51.93 -2.86
CA VAL A 695 -15.73 52.00 -1.41
C VAL A 695 -16.14 53.36 -0.84
N ALA A 696 -15.81 54.46 -1.51
CA ALA A 696 -16.20 55.82 -1.10
C ALA A 696 -17.72 56.04 -1.12
N GLY A 697 -18.45 55.25 -1.92
CA GLY A 697 -19.90 55.31 -2.05
C GLY A 697 -20.69 54.40 -1.10
N LEU A 698 -20.05 53.66 -0.20
CA LEU A 698 -20.71 52.77 0.78
C LEU A 698 -21.21 53.54 2.00
N GLU A 699 -22.40 53.20 2.46
CA GLU A 699 -22.89 53.62 3.78
C GLU A 699 -22.11 52.90 4.89
N TRP A 700 -22.02 53.49 6.08
CA TRP A 700 -21.23 52.94 7.19
C TRP A 700 -21.62 51.51 7.57
N GLU A 701 -22.93 51.21 7.63
CA GLU A 701 -23.45 49.88 7.98
C GLU A 701 -23.04 48.79 6.97
N ASP A 702 -22.98 49.15 5.69
CA ASP A 702 -22.52 48.27 4.62
C ASP A 702 -21.00 48.11 4.64
N PHE A 703 -20.27 49.20 4.90
CA PHE A 703 -18.82 49.19 5.03
C PHE A 703 -18.36 48.32 6.21
N GLU A 704 -19.00 48.43 7.37
CA GLU A 704 -18.70 47.63 8.57
C GLU A 704 -18.83 46.12 8.31
N GLN A 705 -19.76 45.70 7.46
CA GLN A 705 -19.95 44.29 7.10
C GLN A 705 -18.83 43.74 6.20
N VAL A 706 -18.30 44.57 5.28
CA VAL A 706 -17.36 44.10 4.24
C VAL A 706 -15.89 44.40 4.55
N VAL A 707 -15.61 45.31 5.50
CA VAL A 707 -14.25 45.80 5.80
C VAL A 707 -13.28 44.68 6.14
N ALA A 708 -13.72 43.65 6.88
CA ALA A 708 -12.88 42.52 7.26
C ALA A 708 -12.45 41.68 6.04
N LEU A 709 -13.36 41.45 5.10
CA LEU A 709 -13.08 40.73 3.86
C LEU A 709 -12.16 41.54 2.94
N LEU A 710 -12.46 42.83 2.74
CA LEU A 710 -11.59 43.72 1.97
C LEU A 710 -10.18 43.74 2.55
N ARG A 711 -10.05 43.86 3.88
CA ARG A 711 -8.76 43.83 4.57
C ARG A 711 -7.99 42.55 4.27
N ARG A 712 -8.66 41.39 4.34
CA ARG A 712 -8.05 40.09 4.02
C ARG A 712 -7.52 40.09 2.59
N THR A 713 -8.35 40.48 1.62
CA THR A 713 -7.98 40.56 0.20
C THR A 713 -6.71 41.37 -0.03
N PHE A 714 -6.62 42.59 0.51
CA PHE A 714 -5.44 43.44 0.33
C PHE A 714 -4.23 42.99 1.16
N SER A 715 -4.43 42.29 2.29
CA SER A 715 -3.34 41.81 3.14
C SER A 715 -2.51 40.69 2.50
N ASP A 716 -3.11 39.90 1.62
CA ASP A 716 -2.47 38.83 0.88
C ASP A 716 -1.50 39.35 -0.21
N PHE A 717 -1.54 40.65 -0.52
CA PHE A 717 -0.62 41.27 -1.46
C PHE A 717 0.79 41.40 -0.91
N SER A 718 1.77 41.39 -1.82
CA SER A 718 3.17 41.59 -1.47
C SER A 718 3.36 42.95 -0.77
N ARG A 719 4.40 43.06 0.08
CA ARG A 719 4.75 44.33 0.72
C ARG A 719 5.00 45.44 -0.31
N TYR A 720 5.54 45.08 -1.47
CA TYR A 720 5.81 46.03 -2.55
C TYR A 720 4.50 46.56 -3.15
N ASP A 721 3.56 45.67 -3.48
CA ASP A 721 2.29 46.04 -4.12
C ASP A 721 1.45 46.91 -3.19
N ARG A 722 1.36 46.57 -1.90
CA ARG A 722 0.64 47.38 -0.89
C ARG A 722 1.19 48.79 -0.79
N ARG A 723 2.52 48.96 -0.74
CA ARG A 723 3.16 50.28 -0.70
C ARG A 723 2.86 51.08 -1.97
N LYS A 724 2.88 50.45 -3.14
CA LYS A 724 2.58 51.11 -4.41
C LYS A 724 1.11 51.53 -4.54
N LEU A 725 0.18 50.71 -4.06
CA LEU A 725 -1.24 51.06 -4.01
C LEU A 725 -1.48 52.22 -3.03
N MET A 726 -0.79 52.24 -1.89
CA MET A 726 -0.80 53.38 -0.96
C MET A 726 -0.32 54.68 -1.61
N GLU A 727 0.81 54.64 -2.32
CA GLU A 727 1.33 55.81 -3.07
C GLU A 727 0.33 56.32 -4.12
N MET A 728 -0.47 55.43 -4.75
CA MET A 728 -1.49 55.83 -5.72
C MET A 728 -2.66 56.58 -5.06
N VAL A 729 -3.06 56.20 -3.85
CA VAL A 729 -4.10 56.91 -3.10
C VAL A 729 -3.62 58.26 -2.57
N GLU A 730 -2.38 58.32 -2.09
CA GLU A 730 -1.79 59.57 -1.59
C GLU A 730 -1.44 60.56 -2.73
N GLY A 731 -1.15 60.05 -3.94
CA GLY A 731 -0.82 60.87 -5.10
C GLY A 731 -2.00 61.62 -5.73
N ASP A 732 -3.22 61.10 -5.62
CA ASP A 732 -4.42 61.70 -6.23
C ASP A 732 -4.94 62.94 -5.48
N GLN A 733 -4.43 63.20 -4.27
CA GLN A 733 -4.72 64.42 -3.49
C GLN A 733 -3.80 65.62 -3.82
N SER A 734 -2.88 65.50 -4.79
CA SER A 734 -1.86 66.52 -5.08
C SER A 734 -2.08 67.36 -6.35
N MET A 735 -3.25 67.24 -6.99
CA MET A 735 -3.64 68.11 -8.11
C MET A 735 -4.47 69.29 -7.59
N ASP A 736 -3.79 70.40 -7.27
CA ASP A 736 -4.43 71.69 -7.00
C ASP A 736 -5.42 72.07 -8.13
N PRO A 737 -6.68 72.44 -7.83
CA PRO A 737 -7.56 73.04 -8.83
C PRO A 737 -7.02 74.42 -9.22
N PRO A 738 -7.14 74.86 -10.49
CA PRO A 738 -6.74 76.22 -10.87
C PRO A 738 -7.56 77.24 -10.08
N GLU A 739 -6.85 78.12 -9.36
CA GLU A 739 -7.42 79.21 -8.56
C GLU A 739 -8.50 79.98 -9.35
N SER A 740 -9.76 79.82 -8.93
CA SER A 740 -10.81 80.81 -9.17
C SER A 740 -11.13 81.48 -7.83
N PRO A 741 -10.98 82.81 -7.70
CA PRO A 741 -11.26 83.50 -6.46
C PRO A 741 -12.77 83.78 -6.38
N ASP A 742 -13.55 82.77 -5.96
CA ASP A 742 -14.82 82.91 -5.24
C ASP A 742 -15.50 81.53 -5.09
N ALA A 743 -15.08 80.75 -4.09
CA ALA A 743 -15.89 79.67 -3.53
C ALA A 743 -15.44 79.35 -2.10
N GLN A 744 -16.40 79.26 -1.18
CA GLN A 744 -16.19 78.88 0.22
C GLN A 744 -15.67 77.42 0.34
N PRO A 745 -14.89 77.09 1.39
CA PRO A 745 -14.31 75.76 1.53
C PRO A 745 -15.41 74.72 1.80
N ILE A 746 -15.53 73.73 0.93
CA ILE A 746 -16.20 72.46 1.22
C ILE A 746 -15.16 71.57 1.91
N ALA A 747 -15.54 70.95 3.02
CA ALA A 747 -14.68 70.09 3.82
C ALA A 747 -14.08 68.95 2.97
N GLU A 748 -12.76 68.73 3.14
CA GLU A 748 -12.03 67.58 2.61
C GLU A 748 -12.67 66.29 3.14
N GLN A 749 -13.33 65.52 2.27
CA GLN A 749 -13.64 64.13 2.55
C GLN A 749 -12.41 63.30 2.18
N GLU A 750 -11.61 62.92 3.19
CA GLU A 750 -10.64 61.83 3.03
C GLU A 750 -11.39 60.54 2.61
N THR A 751 -10.89 59.84 1.59
CA THR A 751 -11.53 58.64 1.05
C THR A 751 -11.31 57.44 1.98
N LEU A 752 -12.38 56.70 2.29
CA LEU A 752 -12.38 55.50 3.16
C LEU A 752 -11.37 54.41 2.71
N LEU A 753 -11.00 54.38 1.43
CA LEU A 753 -9.98 53.46 0.89
C LEU A 753 -8.56 53.82 1.38
N ALA A 754 -8.26 55.11 1.56
CA ALA A 754 -6.99 55.60 2.11
C ALA A 754 -6.79 55.10 3.54
N ASP A 755 -7.84 55.19 4.37
CA ASP A 755 -7.82 54.70 5.75
C ASP A 755 -7.72 53.17 5.82
N LEU A 756 -8.42 52.45 4.93
CA LEU A 756 -8.30 51.00 4.80
C LEU A 756 -6.86 50.58 4.48
N LEU A 757 -6.23 51.21 3.49
CA LEU A 757 -4.87 50.88 3.08
C LEU A 757 -3.82 51.36 4.11
N ARG A 758 -4.02 52.52 4.77
CA ARG A 758 -3.18 53.01 5.90
C ARG A 758 -3.21 52.06 7.09
N TRP A 759 -4.33 51.39 7.35
CA TRP A 759 -4.47 50.42 8.44
C TRP A 759 -3.94 49.01 8.11
N ILE A 760 -3.66 48.73 6.83
CA ILE A 760 -3.11 47.46 6.31
C ILE A 760 -1.59 47.53 6.07
N ALA A 761 -1.05 48.72 5.79
CA ALA A 761 0.38 49.01 5.70
C ALA A 761 1.08 48.86 7.05
#